data_AF-A0A368UBS8-F1
#
_entry.id   AF-A0A368UBS8-F1
#
_cell.length_a   1.000
_cell.length_b   1.000
_cell.length_c   1.000
_cell.angle_alpha   90.00
_cell.angle_beta   90.00
_cell.angle_gamma   90.00
#
_symmetry.space_group_name_H-M   'P 1'
#
loop_
_entity.id
_entity.type
_entity.pdbx_description
1 polymer ?
#
loop_
_entity_poly.entity_id
_entity_poly.type
_entity_poly.pdbx_seq_one_letter_code
_entity_poly.pdbx_strand_id
1 'polypeptide(L)'
;MTKTNVRIAIRDSTDSHNVVFFDNQAGIKYKSANLQRFLAGSASILTLKYNSKDIDSIRSGCKLAFRYKNRDYWLNVMSFEKKGFEVELTAYSLGLELNNETRGEHKPTSAMSIADYVAYYDPERALTIGVNEVADKRIKLEWTGTDTILARLFSVANSFDAELDFNVELNDDYSLKRQVLNIYKKGNLGTNKVSRPVRVGKELKVINYSDNIKELKTAVRATGKDGLTINGLNKKIYDSTNKLLYYTNGDTVYAPQARDRFPSIGKNSKDNWIVASLGETQYETKEALWGYLYSEIQKKSSPEITYEVEGAIDAGIGDTQTLIDDKHFEPALYVQARVSELEDDILTGKVTKSTFINFERKYSQIADELQKRVNELVEASIPYTIKVSSDNGTVFKNATGTSTFKARVFKGEKEITSDVTWRWALDGNVTVGMQYLAKASAIKDTAVLTVAAYIGNNEVAITEIDVINVNDGAKGDKGDRGSDGIAGKDGVGLKSTVVTYGLSSSETTQPTNWTAQVPTLTKGKYLWTKTIWTYTDNTSETGYQKTYIAKDGNDGSNGVAGKDGVGIKSTTITYASSTSGTTKPTSGWSSSIPSVSAGNFLWTKTVWTYTDNTSETGYSVAKMGETGAKGDKGDKGDKGDKGERGLQGIQGIQGLQGLKGDRGIQGEKGADGKTQYTHIAYADNATGGGFSQTDQTKSYIGMYQDFNATDSTAPTKYRWTKWKGSDGAQGIPGKAGADGKTPYIHFAYADNMTGSNFSLTDKNQQYQGYYSDYTEADSIDYKKYKWVDRLANVQVGGRNLLRNTSLLPLGDHNKGKWRITSSGKGTITILDAPDAPVKVEKLLRVIDNNEGWNKDYSQTLALQVGEKYTMSCYARVSSTSERSNVTLLLRSFTTNETNRILKRVITNTDWQKYTLTFTADASTNSVQFGQQGAGNIEICAPMLEKGTIATDYQPAPEDTQEQIDSKADSALTQEQLNALEAKRLQMETELKAKATLEQVSELETFINALKQEDTDGRQKIIELTKTIEERVKDIEPIMEYSQKLQFMDTYITQGNGGMIIGANESTTKVVVTPERISFQSGGSEVAYISQSMLHIDNGVFTMSLQLGHYITRAHPKNEYVNGTYFVR
;
A
#
# COMPACT_ATOMS: atom_id res chain seq x y z
N MET A 1 -10.38 19.02 26.39
CA MET A 1 -10.99 17.67 26.36
C MET A 1 -12.21 17.69 27.26
N THR A 2 -13.41 17.61 26.69
CA THR A 2 -14.63 17.36 27.47
C THR A 2 -14.55 15.95 28.01
N LYS A 3 -14.59 15.79 29.33
CA LYS A 3 -14.79 14.48 29.97
C LYS A 3 -16.05 13.88 29.36
N THR A 4 -15.96 12.67 28.81
CA THR A 4 -17.15 11.89 28.45
C THR A 4 -17.94 11.70 29.74
N ASN A 5 -19.08 12.37 29.87
CA ASN A 5 -19.87 12.26 31.07
C ASN A 5 -20.73 11.00 30.97
N VAL A 6 -20.22 9.89 31.52
CA VAL A 6 -20.98 8.66 31.62
C VAL A 6 -21.77 8.71 32.92
N ARG A 7 -23.10 8.81 32.80
CA ARG A 7 -24.00 8.71 33.94
C ARG A 7 -24.09 7.26 34.37
N ILE A 8 -23.78 7.00 35.64
CA ILE A 8 -23.86 5.67 36.26
C ILE A 8 -24.94 5.72 37.33
N ALA A 9 -26.00 4.94 37.13
CA ALA A 9 -27.05 4.76 38.12
C ALA A 9 -26.54 3.89 39.27
N ILE A 10 -26.75 4.35 40.49
CA ILE A 10 -26.58 3.52 41.69
C ILE A 10 -27.95 3.01 42.07
N ARG A 11 -28.13 1.70 41.95
CA ARG A 11 -29.38 1.05 42.31
C ARG A 11 -29.26 0.41 43.67
N ASP A 12 -30.38 0.29 44.36
CA ASP A 12 -30.41 -0.35 45.66
C ASP A 12 -30.06 -1.84 45.53
N SER A 13 -29.90 -2.55 46.65
CA SER A 13 -29.47 -3.94 46.62
C SER A 13 -30.45 -4.89 45.94
N THR A 14 -31.73 -4.51 45.86
CA THR A 14 -32.80 -5.28 45.21
C THR A 14 -33.04 -4.89 43.75
N ASP A 15 -32.29 -3.91 43.24
CA ASP A 15 -32.46 -3.34 41.89
C ASP A 15 -33.83 -2.68 41.63
N SER A 16 -34.63 -2.46 42.68
CA SER A 16 -36.01 -1.94 42.61
C SER A 16 -36.09 -0.47 42.23
N HIS A 17 -35.10 0.35 42.60
CA HIS A 17 -35.08 1.78 42.28
C HIS A 17 -33.65 2.35 42.24
N ASN A 18 -33.53 3.51 41.61
CA ASN A 18 -32.31 4.30 41.64
C ASN A 18 -32.19 5.03 42.99
N VAL A 19 -31.09 4.81 43.70
CA VAL A 19 -30.74 5.53 44.93
C VAL A 19 -30.24 6.94 44.57
N VAL A 20 -29.27 7.01 43.66
CA VAL A 20 -28.65 8.25 43.17
C VAL A 20 -27.86 7.97 41.89
N PHE A 21 -27.30 8.99 41.26
CA PHE A 21 -26.44 8.86 40.08
C PHE A 21 -25.03 9.38 40.36
N PHE A 22 -24.02 8.62 39.93
CA PHE A 22 -22.73 9.20 39.61
C PHE A 22 -22.83 9.91 38.25
N ASP A 23 -22.54 11.20 38.26
CA ASP A 23 -22.65 12.06 37.08
C ASP A 23 -21.78 13.29 37.35
N ASN A 24 -20.74 13.48 36.53
CA ASN A 24 -19.79 14.56 36.71
C ASN A 24 -20.33 15.94 36.29
N GLN A 25 -21.52 16.00 35.71
CA GLN A 25 -22.26 17.22 35.40
C GLN A 25 -23.32 17.52 36.47
N ALA A 26 -24.22 16.58 36.74
CA ALA A 26 -25.45 16.84 37.49
C ALA A 26 -25.68 15.93 38.71
N GLY A 27 -24.71 15.10 39.11
CA GLY A 27 -24.86 14.14 40.21
C GLY A 27 -23.60 14.03 41.09
N ILE A 28 -23.40 12.86 41.69
CA ILE A 28 -22.21 12.61 42.50
C ILE A 28 -21.00 12.55 41.56
N LYS A 29 -20.04 13.43 41.80
CA LYS A 29 -18.83 13.50 40.99
C LYS A 29 -17.87 12.38 41.38
N TYR A 30 -17.46 11.59 40.40
CA TYR A 30 -16.47 10.53 40.56
C TYR A 30 -15.11 10.98 39.98
N LYS A 31 -14.05 10.66 40.71
CA LYS A 31 -12.65 11.04 40.43
C LYS A 31 -11.96 10.10 39.45
N SER A 32 -12.31 8.81 39.48
CA SER A 32 -11.82 7.78 38.57
C SER A 32 -12.88 6.70 38.40
N ALA A 33 -12.89 6.04 37.24
CA ALA A 33 -13.76 4.90 36.95
C ALA A 33 -13.07 4.03 35.90
N ASN A 34 -12.43 2.94 36.35
CA ASN A 34 -11.67 2.03 35.50
C ASN A 34 -12.45 0.73 35.32
N LEU A 35 -12.82 0.44 34.08
CA LEU A 35 -13.57 -0.75 33.71
C LEU A 35 -12.64 -1.78 33.07
N GLN A 36 -12.42 -2.88 33.77
CA GLN A 36 -11.69 -4.05 33.28
C GLN A 36 -12.66 -5.06 32.66
N ARG A 37 -12.30 -5.57 31.49
CA ARG A 37 -13.07 -6.56 30.74
C ARG A 37 -12.17 -7.71 30.33
N PHE A 38 -12.72 -8.91 30.33
CA PHE A 38 -11.99 -10.15 30.08
C PHE A 38 -12.67 -10.96 28.99
N LEU A 39 -11.86 -11.64 28.17
CA LEU A 39 -12.33 -12.58 27.15
C LEU A 39 -12.85 -13.88 27.79
N ALA A 40 -12.23 -14.32 28.89
CA ALA A 40 -12.60 -15.54 29.58
C ALA A 40 -12.21 -15.50 31.06
N GLY A 41 -12.85 -16.37 31.86
CA GLY A 41 -12.41 -16.73 33.22
C GLY A 41 -12.85 -15.78 34.33
N SER A 42 -13.26 -14.55 34.01
CA SER A 42 -13.65 -13.54 35.01
C SER A 42 -14.81 -12.68 34.55
N ALA A 43 -15.60 -12.20 35.51
CA ALA A 43 -16.55 -11.11 35.30
C ALA A 43 -15.83 -9.79 34.99
N SER A 44 -16.50 -8.87 34.30
CA SER A 44 -15.99 -7.49 34.15
C SER A 44 -15.99 -6.78 35.51
N ILE A 45 -14.99 -5.93 35.75
CA ILE A 45 -14.78 -5.26 37.04
C ILE A 45 -14.76 -3.75 36.82
N LEU A 46 -15.52 -3.00 37.62
CA LEU A 46 -15.44 -1.55 37.68
C LEU A 46 -14.88 -1.12 39.04
N THR A 47 -13.75 -0.42 39.01
CA THR A 47 -13.21 0.27 40.19
C THR A 47 -13.46 1.77 40.07
N LEU A 48 -14.27 2.32 40.98
CA LEU A 48 -14.70 3.72 40.97
C LEU A 48 -14.30 4.42 42.26
N LYS A 49 -13.73 5.62 42.15
CA LYS A 49 -13.37 6.46 43.30
C LYS A 49 -14.14 7.76 43.31
N TYR A 50 -14.61 8.19 44.48
CA TYR A 50 -15.31 9.47 44.65
C TYR A 50 -15.11 10.02 46.07
N ASN A 51 -15.62 11.21 46.35
CA ASN A 51 -15.61 11.77 47.70
C ASN A 51 -17.03 11.79 48.28
N SER A 52 -17.19 11.34 49.52
CA SER A 52 -18.46 11.36 50.24
C SER A 52 -18.28 11.52 51.75
N LYS A 53 -19.27 12.15 52.38
CA LYS A 53 -19.46 12.09 53.84
C LYS A 53 -20.32 10.89 54.25
N ASP A 54 -21.17 10.45 53.34
CA ASP A 54 -22.16 9.40 53.51
C ASP A 54 -21.53 8.00 53.40
N ILE A 55 -21.94 7.09 54.28
CA ILE A 55 -21.56 5.67 54.34
C ILE A 55 -22.77 4.73 54.24
N ASP A 56 -23.99 5.26 54.32
CA ASP A 56 -25.20 4.46 54.48
C ASP A 56 -25.95 4.28 53.16
N SER A 57 -25.99 5.32 52.31
CA SER A 57 -26.77 5.29 51.06
C SER A 57 -26.13 4.47 49.95
N ILE A 58 -24.79 4.43 49.89
CA ILE A 58 -24.04 3.64 48.90
C ILE A 58 -23.17 2.66 49.69
N ARG A 59 -23.35 1.36 49.44
CA ARG A 59 -22.66 0.29 50.18
C ARG A 59 -22.52 -0.97 49.33
N SER A 60 -21.76 -1.94 49.83
CA SER A 60 -21.75 -3.29 49.25
C SER A 60 -23.17 -3.84 49.09
N GLY A 61 -23.44 -4.51 47.98
CA GLY A 61 -24.74 -5.03 47.60
C GLY A 61 -25.54 -4.12 46.67
N CYS A 62 -25.31 -2.80 46.67
CA CYS A 62 -25.86 -1.88 45.65
C CYS A 62 -25.43 -2.29 44.23
N LYS A 63 -26.15 -1.84 43.20
CA LYS A 63 -25.77 -2.09 41.80
C LYS A 63 -25.27 -0.82 41.14
N LEU A 64 -24.32 -0.96 40.22
CA LEU A 64 -23.90 0.09 39.30
C LEU A 64 -24.42 -0.27 37.90
N ALA A 65 -25.27 0.57 37.34
CA ALA A 65 -25.86 0.36 36.03
C ALA A 65 -25.60 1.55 35.09
N PHE A 66 -25.07 1.29 33.89
CA PHE A 66 -24.70 2.35 32.95
C PHE A 66 -24.58 1.84 31.51
N ARG A 67 -24.53 2.78 30.56
CA ARG A 67 -24.30 2.50 29.14
C ARG A 67 -22.98 3.11 28.71
N TYR A 68 -22.11 2.32 28.10
CA TYR A 68 -20.78 2.75 27.67
C TYR A 68 -20.35 2.02 26.39
N LYS A 69 -19.84 2.77 25.40
CA LYS A 69 -19.42 2.23 24.07
C LYS A 69 -20.46 1.27 23.45
N ASN A 70 -21.74 1.66 23.43
CA ASN A 70 -22.88 0.87 22.94
C ASN A 70 -23.11 -0.48 23.65
N ARG A 71 -22.62 -0.63 24.87
CA ARG A 71 -22.91 -1.79 25.74
C ARG A 71 -23.53 -1.32 27.05
N ASP A 72 -24.49 -2.09 27.51
CA ASP A 72 -25.15 -1.95 28.79
C ASP A 72 -24.39 -2.75 29.86
N TYR A 73 -24.24 -2.14 31.03
CA TYR A 73 -23.50 -2.69 32.16
C TYR A 73 -24.38 -2.69 33.39
N TRP A 74 -24.40 -3.82 34.10
CA TRP A 74 -25.01 -3.97 35.42
C TRP A 74 -24.06 -4.77 36.30
N LEU A 75 -23.59 -4.15 37.37
CA LEU A 75 -22.55 -4.71 38.24
C LEU A 75 -22.97 -4.64 39.71
N ASN A 76 -22.61 -5.67 40.47
CA ASN A 76 -22.78 -5.75 41.91
C ASN A 76 -21.61 -5.08 42.62
N VAL A 77 -21.85 -4.09 43.49
CA VAL A 77 -20.82 -3.53 44.36
C VAL A 77 -20.41 -4.60 45.38
N MET A 78 -19.21 -5.14 45.21
CA MET A 78 -18.68 -6.20 46.08
C MET A 78 -17.99 -5.61 47.30
N SER A 79 -17.20 -4.55 47.09
CA SER A 79 -16.50 -3.84 48.15
C SER A 79 -16.84 -2.34 48.16
N PHE A 80 -16.92 -1.81 49.37
CA PHE A 80 -17.00 -0.39 49.67
C PHE A 80 -15.91 -0.09 50.71
N GLU A 81 -14.92 0.73 50.34
CA GLU A 81 -13.88 1.17 51.27
C GLU A 81 -13.88 2.69 51.36
N LYS A 82 -13.82 3.25 52.58
CA LYS A 82 -13.77 4.69 52.80
C LYS A 82 -12.59 5.09 53.68
N LYS A 83 -11.75 6.00 53.17
CA LYS A 83 -10.58 6.57 53.86
C LYS A 83 -10.74 8.09 53.93
N GLY A 84 -11.07 8.61 55.11
CA GLY A 84 -11.43 10.02 55.26
C GLY A 84 -12.67 10.35 54.43
N PHE A 85 -12.60 11.28 53.48
CA PHE A 85 -13.69 11.56 52.53
C PHE A 85 -13.64 10.71 51.26
N GLU A 86 -12.53 10.04 50.96
CA GLU A 86 -12.39 9.27 49.73
C GLU A 86 -13.04 7.90 49.89
N VAL A 87 -13.83 7.51 48.90
CA VAL A 87 -14.50 6.22 48.81
C VAL A 87 -14.02 5.52 47.54
N GLU A 88 -13.72 4.24 47.65
CA GLU A 88 -13.43 3.31 46.55
C GLU A 88 -14.49 2.20 46.53
N LEU A 89 -15.11 2.00 45.38
CA LEU A 89 -16.04 0.91 45.11
C LEU A 89 -15.41 -0.04 44.10
N THR A 90 -15.51 -1.34 44.37
CA THR A 90 -15.21 -2.36 43.35
C THR A 90 -16.48 -3.15 43.06
N ALA A 91 -16.93 -3.10 41.82
CA ALA A 91 -18.16 -3.76 41.37
C ALA A 91 -17.88 -4.78 40.27
N TYR A 92 -18.58 -5.91 40.30
CA TYR A 92 -18.36 -7.06 39.43
C TYR A 92 -19.63 -7.28 38.59
N SER A 93 -19.50 -7.51 37.29
CA SER A 93 -20.64 -7.85 36.43
C SER A 93 -21.22 -9.22 36.80
N LEU A 94 -22.40 -9.54 36.24
CA LEU A 94 -23.16 -10.78 36.50
C LEU A 94 -23.81 -10.84 37.88
N GLY A 95 -24.78 -11.74 38.04
CA GLY A 95 -25.42 -12.05 39.32
C GLY A 95 -24.41 -12.60 40.34
N LEU A 96 -24.73 -12.45 41.64
CA LEU A 96 -23.89 -13.00 42.71
C LEU A 96 -23.88 -14.54 42.65
N GLU A 97 -24.95 -15.12 42.14
CA GLU A 97 -25.15 -16.55 41.92
C GLU A 97 -24.08 -17.06 40.95
N LEU A 98 -23.96 -16.45 39.77
CA LEU A 98 -22.96 -16.83 38.78
C LEU A 98 -21.53 -16.70 39.30
N ASN A 99 -21.24 -15.64 40.05
CA ASN A 99 -19.91 -15.34 40.55
C ASN A 99 -19.49 -16.19 41.77
N ASN A 100 -20.42 -16.50 42.68
CA ASN A 100 -20.09 -17.03 44.01
C ASN A 100 -20.67 -18.41 44.29
N GLU A 101 -21.81 -18.79 43.70
CA GLU A 101 -22.35 -20.12 43.93
C GLU A 101 -21.47 -21.18 43.28
N THR A 102 -21.35 -22.30 43.97
CA THR A 102 -20.60 -23.45 43.47
C THR A 102 -21.51 -24.58 43.04
N ARG A 103 -20.98 -25.40 42.14
CA ARG A 103 -21.61 -26.63 41.64
C ARG A 103 -20.62 -27.75 41.85
N GLY A 104 -21.07 -28.80 42.53
CA GLY A 104 -20.27 -30.00 42.77
C GLY A 104 -20.10 -30.85 41.52
N GLU A 105 -19.81 -32.13 41.76
CA GLU A 105 -19.64 -33.13 40.71
C GLU A 105 -20.88 -33.22 39.82
N HIS A 106 -20.64 -33.51 38.53
CA HIS A 106 -21.71 -33.74 37.58
C HIS A 106 -21.28 -34.81 36.58
N LYS A 107 -22.11 -35.86 36.46
CA LYS A 107 -21.93 -36.99 35.55
C LYS A 107 -23.22 -37.28 34.80
N PRO A 108 -23.47 -36.61 33.66
CA PRO A 108 -24.70 -36.79 32.90
C PRO A 108 -24.80 -38.20 32.31
N THR A 109 -26.02 -38.71 32.16
CA THR A 109 -26.25 -40.07 31.64
C THR A 109 -26.09 -40.17 30.13
N SER A 110 -26.28 -39.06 29.40
CA SER A 110 -26.20 -38.95 27.95
C SER A 110 -25.47 -37.67 27.52
N ALA A 111 -25.13 -37.54 26.23
CA ALA A 111 -24.51 -36.34 25.70
C ALA A 111 -25.50 -35.17 25.73
N MET A 112 -25.06 -34.01 26.22
CA MET A 112 -25.87 -32.81 26.41
C MET A 112 -25.41 -31.70 25.47
N SER A 113 -26.29 -30.77 25.11
CA SER A 113 -25.90 -29.53 24.43
C SER A 113 -25.28 -28.54 25.40
N ILE A 114 -24.61 -27.52 24.87
CA ILE A 114 -24.15 -26.41 25.73
C ILE A 114 -25.34 -25.71 26.41
N ALA A 115 -26.50 -25.63 25.75
CA ALA A 115 -27.70 -25.04 26.32
C ALA A 115 -28.25 -25.88 27.50
N ASP A 116 -28.18 -27.21 27.39
CA ASP A 116 -28.57 -28.12 28.47
C ASP A 116 -27.62 -27.98 29.67
N TYR A 117 -26.31 -27.83 29.42
CA TYR A 117 -25.34 -27.55 30.47
C TYR A 117 -25.56 -26.19 31.14
N VAL A 118 -25.85 -25.14 30.36
CA VAL A 118 -26.22 -23.83 30.91
C VAL A 118 -27.45 -23.96 31.80
N ALA A 119 -28.52 -24.62 31.33
CA ALA A 119 -29.74 -24.83 32.10
C ALA A 119 -29.54 -25.68 33.36
N TYR A 120 -28.57 -26.60 33.36
CA TYR A 120 -28.22 -27.41 34.53
C TYR A 120 -27.45 -26.58 35.58
N TYR A 121 -26.47 -25.79 35.16
CA TYR A 121 -25.63 -25.03 36.09
C TYR A 121 -26.25 -23.72 36.56
N ASP A 122 -27.11 -23.11 35.73
CA ASP A 122 -27.98 -21.97 36.05
C ASP A 122 -29.45 -22.42 36.13
N PRO A 123 -29.85 -23.14 37.21
CA PRO A 123 -31.21 -23.66 37.34
C PRO A 123 -32.27 -22.57 37.52
N GLU A 124 -31.86 -21.39 38.02
CA GLU A 124 -32.71 -20.21 38.16
C GLU A 124 -32.99 -19.53 36.82
N ARG A 125 -32.25 -19.91 35.77
CA ARG A 125 -32.34 -19.34 34.42
C ARG A 125 -32.14 -17.84 34.43
N ALA A 126 -31.18 -17.36 35.22
CA ALA A 126 -30.75 -15.97 35.23
C ALA A 126 -30.22 -15.54 33.86
N LEU A 127 -29.67 -16.48 33.09
CA LEU A 127 -29.14 -16.28 31.75
C LEU A 127 -30.17 -16.65 30.67
N THR A 128 -30.39 -15.71 29.74
CA THR A 128 -31.07 -15.97 28.48
C THR A 128 -30.03 -16.25 27.40
N ILE A 129 -30.08 -17.39 26.73
CA ILE A 129 -29.20 -17.66 25.59
C ILE A 129 -29.60 -16.76 24.42
N GLY A 130 -28.63 -15.98 23.93
CA GLY A 130 -28.76 -15.16 22.72
C GLY A 130 -28.27 -15.92 21.49
N VAL A 131 -27.15 -15.47 20.93
CA VAL A 131 -26.45 -16.18 19.84
C VAL A 131 -25.92 -17.52 20.36
N ASN A 132 -26.05 -18.59 19.57
CA ASN A 132 -25.43 -19.88 19.87
C ASN A 132 -24.91 -20.55 18.59
N GLU A 133 -23.62 -20.37 18.30
CA GLU A 133 -22.98 -20.91 17.10
C GLU A 133 -22.57 -22.39 17.20
N VAL A 134 -22.75 -23.01 18.39
CA VAL A 134 -22.45 -24.43 18.63
C VAL A 134 -23.68 -25.20 19.09
N ALA A 135 -24.87 -24.71 18.71
CA ALA A 135 -26.17 -25.22 19.16
C ALA A 135 -26.40 -26.71 18.83
N ASP A 136 -25.79 -27.23 17.76
CA ASP A 136 -25.97 -28.61 17.29
C ASP A 136 -24.99 -29.60 17.97
N LYS A 137 -23.89 -29.09 18.54
CA LYS A 137 -22.88 -29.95 19.18
C LYS A 137 -23.50 -30.57 20.45
N ARG A 138 -23.24 -31.85 20.69
CA ARG A 138 -23.61 -32.57 21.92
C ARG A 138 -22.36 -33.27 22.45
N ILE A 139 -22.02 -33.07 23.71
CA ILE A 139 -20.85 -33.68 24.35
C ILE A 139 -21.25 -34.22 25.71
N LYS A 140 -20.67 -35.35 26.09
CA LYS A 140 -20.78 -35.89 27.45
C LYS A 140 -19.55 -35.47 28.25
N LEU A 141 -19.72 -34.44 29.08
CA LEU A 141 -18.71 -33.89 29.98
C LEU A 141 -18.95 -34.35 31.42
N GLU A 142 -17.88 -34.73 32.11
CA GLU A 142 -17.89 -35.17 33.50
C GLU A 142 -16.95 -34.30 34.34
N TRP A 143 -17.35 -33.96 35.57
CA TRP A 143 -16.53 -33.21 36.54
C TRP A 143 -16.56 -33.90 37.90
N THR A 144 -15.38 -34.01 38.52
CA THR A 144 -15.14 -34.68 39.81
C THR A 144 -14.78 -33.69 40.94
N GLY A 145 -15.09 -32.41 40.76
CA GLY A 145 -14.71 -31.35 41.70
C GLY A 145 -15.76 -30.26 41.78
N THR A 146 -15.58 -29.31 42.70
CA THR A 146 -16.49 -28.19 42.96
C THR A 146 -15.90 -26.89 42.43
N ASP A 147 -16.66 -26.18 41.60
CA ASP A 147 -16.27 -24.88 41.02
C ASP A 147 -17.45 -23.91 41.03
N THR A 148 -17.19 -22.61 40.84
CA THR A 148 -18.27 -21.62 40.69
C THR A 148 -19.08 -21.88 39.41
N ILE A 149 -20.33 -21.41 39.36
CA ILE A 149 -21.15 -21.51 38.15
C ILE A 149 -20.42 -20.89 36.96
N LEU A 150 -19.87 -19.67 37.11
CA LEU A 150 -19.13 -18.99 36.05
C LEU A 150 -17.94 -19.83 35.54
N ALA A 151 -17.13 -20.36 36.45
CA ALA A 151 -15.99 -21.21 36.10
C ALA A 151 -16.45 -22.50 35.38
N ARG A 152 -17.57 -23.09 35.82
CA ARG A 152 -18.15 -24.26 35.19
C ARG A 152 -18.67 -23.96 33.78
N LEU A 153 -19.34 -22.82 33.58
CA LEU A 153 -19.81 -22.39 32.26
C LEU A 153 -18.64 -22.17 31.28
N PHE A 154 -17.55 -21.52 31.72
CA PHE A 154 -16.35 -21.41 30.89
C PHE A 154 -15.69 -22.77 30.61
N SER A 155 -15.68 -23.69 31.58
CA SER A 155 -15.19 -25.06 31.38
C SER A 155 -16.01 -25.80 30.33
N VAL A 156 -17.35 -25.70 30.38
CA VAL A 156 -18.24 -26.24 29.36
C VAL A 156 -17.91 -25.61 27.99
N ALA A 157 -17.87 -24.28 27.90
CA ALA A 157 -17.59 -23.58 26.65
C ALA A 157 -16.27 -24.02 26.01
N ASN A 158 -15.21 -24.16 26.82
CA ASN A 158 -13.91 -24.65 26.37
C ASN A 158 -14.00 -26.05 25.73
N SER A 159 -14.75 -26.99 26.33
CA SER A 159 -14.95 -28.33 25.76
C SER A 159 -15.81 -28.32 24.49
N PHE A 160 -16.69 -27.34 24.34
CA PHE A 160 -17.49 -27.14 23.14
C PHE A 160 -16.74 -26.43 22.02
N ASP A 161 -15.47 -26.02 22.23
CA ASP A 161 -14.73 -25.11 21.36
C ASP A 161 -15.52 -23.81 21.13
N ALA A 162 -16.00 -23.24 22.23
CA ALA A 162 -16.84 -22.06 22.25
C ALA A 162 -16.31 -20.98 23.21
N GLU A 163 -16.76 -19.75 23.00
CA GLU A 163 -16.45 -18.56 23.78
C GLU A 163 -17.74 -17.89 24.23
N LEU A 164 -17.74 -17.40 25.47
CA LEU A 164 -18.93 -16.81 26.11
C LEU A 164 -18.79 -15.29 26.14
N ASP A 165 -19.80 -14.59 25.65
CA ASP A 165 -19.95 -13.13 25.80
C ASP A 165 -21.20 -12.84 26.62
N PHE A 166 -20.97 -12.33 27.83
CA PHE A 166 -22.04 -11.95 28.74
C PHE A 166 -22.45 -10.50 28.50
N ASN A 167 -23.67 -10.33 28.02
CA ASN A 167 -24.27 -9.02 27.78
C ASN A 167 -25.42 -8.79 28.74
N VAL A 168 -25.69 -7.52 29.00
CA VAL A 168 -26.85 -7.09 29.78
C VAL A 168 -27.72 -6.23 28.88
N GLU A 169 -29.02 -6.29 29.09
CA GLU A 169 -29.94 -5.27 28.61
C GLU A 169 -30.54 -4.55 29.83
N LEU A 170 -30.52 -3.22 29.81
CA LEU A 170 -31.14 -2.40 30.83
C LEU A 170 -32.47 -1.83 30.34
N ASN A 171 -33.42 -1.66 31.26
CA ASN A 171 -34.58 -0.82 31.03
C ASN A 171 -34.18 0.67 30.98
N ASP A 172 -35.11 1.54 30.55
CA ASP A 172 -34.85 2.99 30.48
C ASP A 172 -34.50 3.60 31.84
N ASP A 173 -35.02 3.02 32.92
CA ASP A 173 -34.74 3.44 34.29
C ASP A 173 -33.39 2.92 34.83
N TYR A 174 -32.62 2.16 34.06
CA TYR A 174 -31.38 1.45 34.43
C TYR A 174 -31.56 0.16 35.26
N SER A 175 -32.78 -0.32 35.51
CA SER A 175 -32.97 -1.65 36.09
C SER A 175 -32.55 -2.75 35.11
N LEU A 176 -32.12 -3.90 35.64
CA LEU A 176 -31.80 -5.07 34.85
C LEU A 176 -33.05 -5.58 34.13
N LYS A 177 -33.02 -5.63 32.80
CA LYS A 177 -34.07 -6.26 32.00
C LYS A 177 -33.83 -7.75 31.84
N ARG A 178 -32.61 -8.12 31.41
CA ARG A 178 -32.14 -9.51 31.29
C ARG A 178 -30.62 -9.59 31.14
N GLN A 179 -30.06 -10.73 31.51
CA GLN A 179 -28.69 -11.10 31.20
C GLN A 179 -28.71 -12.04 29.99
N VAL A 180 -27.96 -11.70 28.95
CA VAL A 180 -27.88 -12.44 27.69
C VAL A 180 -26.52 -13.12 27.61
N LEU A 181 -26.52 -14.46 27.50
CA LEU A 181 -25.33 -15.24 27.22
C LEU A 181 -25.26 -15.51 25.71
N ASN A 182 -24.30 -14.88 25.04
CA ASN A 182 -23.96 -15.23 23.67
C ASN A 182 -22.83 -16.27 23.67
N ILE A 183 -22.98 -17.28 22.82
CA ILE A 183 -22.08 -18.42 22.69
C ILE A 183 -21.57 -18.43 21.25
N TYR A 184 -20.31 -18.06 21.08
CA TYR A 184 -19.64 -18.04 19.78
C TYR A 184 -18.74 -19.26 19.66
N LYS A 185 -18.48 -19.71 18.43
CA LYS A 185 -17.41 -20.68 18.19
C LYS A 185 -16.08 -20.03 18.56
N LYS A 186 -15.14 -20.81 19.09
CA LYS A 186 -13.82 -20.32 19.52
C LYS A 186 -13.14 -19.57 18.37
N GLY A 187 -12.74 -18.33 18.63
CA GLY A 187 -12.15 -17.43 17.63
C GLY A 187 -13.12 -16.48 16.95
N ASN A 188 -14.43 -16.69 17.05
CA ASN A 188 -15.44 -15.85 16.40
C ASN A 188 -15.88 -14.65 17.24
N LEU A 189 -15.57 -14.61 18.55
CA LEU A 189 -15.87 -13.45 19.38
C LEU A 189 -14.88 -12.31 19.10
N GLY A 190 -15.39 -11.14 18.71
CA GLY A 190 -14.58 -9.99 18.31
C GLY A 190 -14.42 -9.88 16.79
N THR A 191 -13.67 -8.88 16.33
CA THR A 191 -13.47 -8.59 14.91
C THR A 191 -12.04 -8.89 14.48
N ASN A 192 -11.90 -9.46 13.29
CA ASN A 192 -10.58 -9.79 12.75
C ASN A 192 -9.96 -8.56 12.06
N LYS A 193 -9.25 -7.71 12.83
CA LYS A 193 -8.67 -6.44 12.37
C LYS A 193 -7.25 -6.60 11.80
N VAL A 194 -7.01 -7.68 11.05
CA VAL A 194 -5.67 -8.02 10.51
C VAL A 194 -5.11 -6.96 9.56
N SER A 195 -5.98 -6.23 8.86
CA SER A 195 -5.64 -5.25 7.82
C SER A 195 -5.12 -3.91 8.35
N ARG A 196 -5.19 -3.67 9.67
CA ARG A 196 -4.75 -2.39 10.29
C ARG A 196 -3.69 -2.66 11.36
N PRO A 197 -2.41 -2.88 11.01
CA PRO A 197 -1.41 -3.27 11.99
C PRO A 197 -1.10 -2.15 13.00
N VAL A 198 -0.87 -2.56 14.25
CA VAL A 198 -0.44 -1.67 15.33
C VAL A 198 1.07 -1.73 15.45
N ARG A 199 1.73 -0.57 15.44
CA ARG A 199 3.19 -0.47 15.50
C ARG A 199 3.68 0.02 16.87
N VAL A 200 4.80 -0.54 17.30
CA VAL A 200 5.56 -0.05 18.46
C VAL A 200 6.02 1.39 18.23
N GLY A 201 5.85 2.23 19.26
CA GLY A 201 6.13 3.65 19.25
C GLY A 201 5.02 4.54 18.67
N LYS A 202 3.85 3.98 18.30
CA LYS A 202 2.62 4.75 18.08
C LYS A 202 1.63 4.54 19.22
N GLU A 203 1.19 3.30 19.41
CA GLU A 203 0.20 2.91 20.43
C GLU A 203 0.80 1.93 21.45
N LEU A 204 1.67 1.03 20.99
CA LEU A 204 2.43 0.10 21.84
C LEU A 204 3.78 0.70 22.24
N LYS A 205 4.30 0.30 23.40
CA LYS A 205 5.62 0.71 23.90
C LYS A 205 6.72 -0.26 23.48
N VAL A 206 6.52 -1.56 23.71
CA VAL A 206 7.48 -2.62 23.39
C VAL A 206 6.77 -3.98 23.31
N ILE A 207 7.35 -4.90 22.54
CA ILE A 207 6.99 -6.33 22.56
C ILE A 207 8.20 -7.09 23.10
N ASN A 208 8.08 -7.70 24.27
CA ASN A 208 9.09 -8.58 24.84
C ASN A 208 8.91 -9.99 24.27
N TYR A 209 10.02 -10.68 24.00
CA TYR A 209 10.06 -12.05 23.47
C TYR A 209 10.89 -12.92 24.39
N SER A 210 10.40 -14.12 24.70
CA SER A 210 11.23 -15.19 25.26
C SER A 210 10.85 -16.55 24.69
N ASP A 211 11.81 -17.46 24.59
CA ASP A 211 11.57 -18.86 24.26
C ASP A 211 12.12 -19.80 25.33
N ASN A 212 11.51 -20.98 25.43
CA ASN A 212 11.95 -22.02 26.35
C ASN A 212 11.80 -23.41 25.72
N ILE A 213 12.70 -24.32 26.09
CA ILE A 213 12.72 -25.71 25.60
C ILE A 213 12.50 -26.72 26.73
N LYS A 214 11.98 -26.28 27.88
CA LYS A 214 11.87 -27.11 29.08
C LYS A 214 11.01 -28.35 28.84
N GLU A 215 9.89 -28.17 28.14
CA GLU A 215 8.93 -29.23 27.81
C GLU A 215 9.13 -29.83 26.41
N LEU A 216 10.22 -29.45 25.71
CA LEU A 216 10.47 -29.87 24.33
C LEU A 216 10.72 -31.39 24.25
N LYS A 217 10.04 -32.05 23.31
CA LYS A 217 10.13 -33.48 23.00
C LYS A 217 10.24 -33.67 21.50
N THR A 218 11.05 -34.63 21.09
CA THR A 218 11.30 -34.91 19.67
C THR A 218 10.63 -36.22 19.22
N ALA A 219 9.95 -36.91 20.14
CA ALA A 219 9.06 -38.03 19.85
C ALA A 219 7.93 -38.14 20.90
N VAL A 220 6.79 -38.72 20.52
CA VAL A 220 5.66 -38.99 21.43
C VAL A 220 5.07 -40.37 21.20
N ARG A 221 4.59 -41.01 22.27
CA ARG A 221 3.85 -42.27 22.24
C ARG A 221 2.74 -42.30 23.30
N ALA A 222 1.69 -43.04 23.00
CA ALA A 222 0.54 -43.28 23.87
C ALA A 222 -0.15 -44.59 23.49
N THR A 223 -0.99 -45.10 24.39
CA THR A 223 -1.92 -46.19 24.09
C THR A 223 -3.34 -45.65 23.98
N GLY A 224 -4.14 -46.20 23.08
CA GLY A 224 -5.59 -46.04 23.03
C GLY A 224 -6.27 -46.97 24.02
N LYS A 225 -7.60 -46.98 23.98
CA LYS A 225 -8.44 -47.84 24.81
C LYS A 225 -8.05 -49.31 24.61
N ASP A 226 -8.05 -50.09 25.70
CA ASP A 226 -7.75 -51.52 25.70
C ASP A 226 -6.34 -51.86 25.16
N GLY A 227 -5.39 -50.94 25.31
CA GLY A 227 -4.00 -51.14 24.89
C GLY A 227 -3.76 -50.98 23.38
N LEU A 228 -4.68 -50.38 22.64
CA LEU A 228 -4.53 -50.09 21.21
C LEU A 228 -3.26 -49.23 20.96
N THR A 229 -2.48 -49.57 19.94
CA THR A 229 -1.30 -48.78 19.55
C THR A 229 -1.37 -48.36 18.08
N ILE A 230 -0.65 -47.30 17.72
CA ILE A 230 -0.50 -46.88 16.31
C ILE A 230 0.44 -47.79 15.50
N ASN A 231 0.95 -48.88 16.09
CA ASN A 231 1.85 -49.79 15.41
C ASN A 231 1.24 -50.35 14.13
N GLY A 232 2.01 -50.34 13.04
CA GLY A 232 1.57 -50.69 11.69
C GLY A 232 1.05 -49.51 10.85
N LEU A 233 0.86 -48.31 11.42
CA LEU A 233 0.63 -47.10 10.64
C LEU A 233 1.95 -46.55 10.09
N ASN A 234 1.99 -46.31 8.77
CA ASN A 234 3.13 -45.73 8.06
C ASN A 234 2.78 -44.33 7.55
N LYS A 235 2.76 -43.34 8.45
CA LYS A 235 2.46 -41.94 8.15
C LYS A 235 3.76 -41.14 8.05
N LYS A 236 3.88 -40.30 7.03
CA LYS A 236 4.98 -39.35 6.84
C LYS A 236 4.39 -37.99 6.46
N ILE A 237 4.85 -36.95 7.13
CA ILE A 237 4.46 -35.56 6.88
C ILE A 237 5.72 -34.79 6.53
N TYR A 238 5.64 -33.97 5.49
CA TYR A 238 6.75 -33.18 4.97
C TYR A 238 6.47 -31.69 5.12
N ASP A 239 7.52 -30.88 5.21
CA ASP A 239 7.41 -29.42 5.13
C ASP A 239 7.32 -28.93 3.66
N SER A 240 7.18 -27.62 3.48
CA SER A 240 7.09 -26.98 2.15
C SER A 240 8.36 -27.13 1.29
N THR A 241 9.49 -27.52 1.88
CA THR A 241 10.74 -27.83 1.18
C THR A 241 10.92 -29.32 0.91
N ASN A 242 9.84 -30.10 1.11
CA ASN A 242 9.79 -31.55 0.94
C ASN A 242 10.75 -32.31 1.88
N LYS A 243 11.11 -31.74 3.03
CA LYS A 243 11.88 -32.44 4.07
C LYS A 243 10.94 -33.09 5.07
N LEU A 244 11.32 -34.27 5.56
CA LEU A 244 10.50 -35.04 6.50
C LEU A 244 10.36 -34.25 7.80
N LEU A 245 9.12 -33.93 8.17
CA LEU A 245 8.78 -33.15 9.35
C LEU A 245 8.34 -34.05 10.51
N TYR A 246 7.48 -35.04 10.21
CA TYR A 246 7.02 -36.04 11.16
C TYR A 246 6.88 -37.42 10.51
N TYR A 247 7.11 -38.49 11.27
CA TYR A 247 6.81 -39.85 10.80
C TYR A 247 6.43 -40.79 11.93
N THR A 248 5.74 -41.89 11.59
CA THR A 248 5.46 -42.98 12.53
C THR A 248 6.45 -44.12 12.34
N ASN A 249 6.88 -44.73 13.44
CA ASN A 249 7.60 -45.99 13.44
C ASN A 249 7.29 -46.74 14.74
N GLY A 250 6.78 -47.97 14.62
CA GLY A 250 6.21 -48.68 15.77
C GLY A 250 5.03 -47.93 16.37
N ASP A 251 5.01 -47.80 17.70
CA ASP A 251 3.97 -47.11 18.49
C ASP A 251 4.23 -45.60 18.68
N THR A 252 5.25 -45.05 18.01
CA THR A 252 5.79 -43.72 18.29
C THR A 252 5.72 -42.80 17.07
N VAL A 253 5.41 -41.52 17.29
CA VAL A 253 5.50 -40.43 16.30
C VAL A 253 6.78 -39.63 16.57
N TYR A 254 7.57 -39.42 15.52
CA TYR A 254 8.89 -38.79 15.57
C TYR A 254 8.93 -37.47 14.82
N ALA A 255 9.69 -36.50 15.34
CA ALA A 255 9.93 -35.17 14.73
C ALA A 255 11.43 -34.98 14.39
N PRO A 256 11.92 -35.53 13.26
CA PRO A 256 13.36 -35.56 12.94
C PRO A 256 14.03 -34.20 12.89
N GLN A 257 13.36 -33.16 12.39
CA GLN A 257 13.94 -31.82 12.34
C GLN A 257 14.12 -31.21 13.74
N ALA A 258 13.16 -31.45 14.64
CA ALA A 258 13.28 -31.02 16.03
C ALA A 258 14.38 -31.80 16.75
N ARG A 259 14.54 -33.09 16.47
CA ARG A 259 15.68 -33.90 16.94
C ARG A 259 17.02 -33.35 16.47
N ASP A 260 17.13 -32.96 15.19
CA ASP A 260 18.40 -32.46 14.66
C ASP A 260 18.80 -31.12 15.29
N ARG A 261 17.81 -30.31 15.69
CA ARG A 261 18.02 -29.06 16.44
C ARG A 261 18.26 -29.28 17.93
N PHE A 262 17.54 -30.24 18.53
CA PHE A 262 17.50 -30.51 19.96
C PHE A 262 17.67 -32.03 20.23
N PRO A 263 18.86 -32.60 19.97
CA PRO A 263 19.08 -34.03 20.12
C PRO A 263 19.18 -34.42 21.59
N SER A 264 18.74 -35.63 21.92
CA SER A 264 19.11 -36.27 23.18
C SER A 264 20.61 -36.56 23.17
N ILE A 265 21.33 -36.15 24.21
CA ILE A 265 22.78 -36.37 24.36
C ILE A 265 23.01 -37.41 25.45
N GLY A 266 22.86 -38.69 25.11
CA GLY A 266 23.21 -39.82 25.96
C GLY A 266 24.60 -40.37 25.62
N LYS A 267 25.49 -40.52 26.60
CA LYS A 267 26.88 -41.00 26.36
C LYS A 267 26.98 -42.41 25.72
N ASN A 268 25.92 -43.23 25.80
CA ASN A 268 25.92 -44.65 25.39
C ASN A 268 24.68 -45.11 24.59
N SER A 269 23.81 -44.21 24.11
CA SER A 269 22.62 -44.58 23.33
C SER A 269 22.80 -44.22 21.84
N LYS A 270 22.41 -45.14 20.94
CA LYS A 270 22.15 -44.79 19.52
C LYS A 270 20.83 -44.02 19.34
N ASP A 271 20.16 -43.71 20.45
CA ASP A 271 18.90 -43.00 20.51
C ASP A 271 19.15 -41.52 20.77
N ASN A 272 18.82 -40.71 19.77
CA ASN A 272 18.95 -39.25 19.80
C ASN A 272 17.60 -38.56 20.08
N TRP A 273 16.56 -39.33 20.41
CA TRP A 273 15.19 -38.83 20.58
C TRP A 273 14.88 -38.53 22.05
N ILE A 274 14.09 -37.47 22.27
CA ILE A 274 13.54 -37.09 23.56
C ILE A 274 12.06 -37.49 23.52
N VAL A 275 11.74 -38.66 24.09
CA VAL A 275 10.41 -39.26 23.98
C VAL A 275 9.51 -38.83 25.14
N ALA A 276 8.31 -38.33 24.85
CA ALA A 276 7.23 -38.22 25.83
C ALA A 276 6.30 -39.44 25.74
N SER A 277 6.01 -40.03 26.90
CA SER A 277 5.00 -41.09 27.03
C SER A 277 3.75 -40.47 27.67
N LEU A 278 2.65 -40.39 26.91
CA LEU A 278 1.44 -39.65 27.29
C LEU A 278 0.39 -40.51 28.04
N GLY A 279 0.69 -41.80 28.25
CA GLY A 279 -0.21 -42.73 28.94
C GLY A 279 -1.32 -43.29 28.05
N GLU A 280 -2.39 -43.77 28.68
CA GLU A 280 -3.57 -44.32 28.02
C GLU A 280 -4.57 -43.21 27.69
N THR A 281 -5.21 -43.33 26.53
CA THR A 281 -6.15 -42.36 25.96
C THR A 281 -7.48 -43.02 25.62
N GLN A 282 -8.54 -42.22 25.51
CA GLN A 282 -9.89 -42.69 25.20
C GLN A 282 -10.10 -43.15 23.74
N TYR A 283 -9.10 -43.03 22.86
CA TYR A 283 -9.28 -43.29 21.43
C TYR A 283 -9.35 -44.79 21.14
N GLU A 284 -10.37 -45.17 20.37
CA GLU A 284 -10.69 -46.58 20.05
C GLU A 284 -10.18 -47.01 18.66
N THR A 285 -9.64 -46.10 17.85
CA THR A 285 -9.07 -46.39 16.51
C THR A 285 -7.62 -45.91 16.39
N LYS A 286 -6.82 -46.61 15.56
CA LYS A 286 -5.40 -46.26 15.36
C LYS A 286 -5.25 -44.90 14.71
N GLU A 287 -6.16 -44.54 13.81
CA GLU A 287 -6.19 -43.28 13.09
C GLU A 287 -6.52 -42.11 14.03
N ALA A 288 -7.48 -42.27 14.95
CA ALA A 288 -7.79 -41.26 15.94
C ALA A 288 -6.65 -41.08 16.96
N LEU A 289 -6.06 -42.18 17.41
CA LEU A 289 -4.88 -42.16 18.27
C LEU A 289 -3.67 -41.50 17.58
N TRP A 290 -3.47 -41.78 16.29
CA TRP A 290 -2.44 -41.11 15.49
C TRP A 290 -2.70 -39.61 15.36
N GLY A 291 -3.95 -39.19 15.10
CA GLY A 291 -4.30 -37.76 15.02
C GLY A 291 -4.00 -37.03 16.32
N TYR A 292 -4.30 -37.65 17.47
CA TYR A 292 -3.94 -37.13 18.78
C TYR A 292 -2.42 -37.01 18.96
N LEU A 293 -1.67 -38.11 18.73
CA LEU A 293 -0.21 -38.12 18.85
C LEU A 293 0.46 -37.12 17.90
N TYR A 294 -0.07 -36.98 16.68
CA TYR A 294 0.39 -36.00 15.72
C TYR A 294 0.21 -34.56 16.23
N SER A 295 -0.96 -34.25 16.82
CA SER A 295 -1.19 -32.93 17.42
C SER A 295 -0.26 -32.64 18.61
N GLU A 296 0.04 -33.65 19.43
CA GLU A 296 0.90 -33.50 20.61
C GLU A 296 2.37 -33.33 20.21
N ILE A 297 2.86 -34.07 19.21
CA ILE A 297 4.22 -33.85 18.73
C ILE A 297 4.39 -32.47 18.10
N GLN A 298 3.39 -31.95 17.39
CA GLN A 298 3.47 -30.59 16.84
C GLN A 298 3.69 -29.54 17.94
N LYS A 299 2.97 -29.65 19.06
CA LYS A 299 3.13 -28.76 20.22
C LYS A 299 4.48 -28.93 20.90
N LYS A 300 4.92 -30.18 21.11
CA LYS A 300 6.12 -30.48 21.91
C LYS A 300 7.43 -30.39 21.13
N SER A 301 7.39 -30.42 19.80
CA SER A 301 8.60 -30.41 18.95
C SER A 301 9.14 -29.01 18.63
N SER A 302 8.49 -27.95 19.11
CA SER A 302 8.92 -26.56 18.95
C SER A 302 9.23 -25.93 20.32
N PRO A 303 10.17 -24.97 20.40
CA PRO A 303 10.32 -24.14 21.59
C PRO A 303 9.00 -23.45 21.92
N GLU A 304 8.66 -23.41 23.21
CA GLU A 304 7.53 -22.61 23.69
C GLU A 304 7.94 -21.14 23.66
N ILE A 305 7.23 -20.34 22.88
CA ILE A 305 7.48 -18.92 22.71
C ILE A 305 6.44 -18.14 23.51
N THR A 306 6.89 -17.17 24.30
CA THR A 306 6.03 -16.22 24.99
C THR A 306 6.32 -14.80 24.53
N TYR A 307 5.26 -14.01 24.44
CA TYR A 307 5.31 -12.59 24.14
C TYR A 307 4.61 -11.82 25.24
N GLU A 308 5.19 -10.70 25.67
CA GLU A 308 4.56 -9.75 26.58
C GLU A 308 4.54 -8.38 25.90
N VAL A 309 3.39 -7.72 25.92
CA VAL A 309 3.20 -6.44 25.24
C VAL A 309 2.99 -5.37 26.29
N GLU A 310 3.76 -4.29 26.21
CA GLU A 310 3.52 -3.10 27.01
C GLU A 310 2.83 -2.02 26.18
N GLY A 311 1.73 -1.48 26.70
CA GLY A 311 0.95 -0.43 26.05
C GLY A 311 -0.54 -0.74 26.05
N ALA A 312 -1.30 0.12 25.37
CA ALA A 312 -2.74 -0.01 25.25
C ALA A 312 -3.15 0.33 23.82
N ILE A 313 -4.08 -0.45 23.28
CA ILE A 313 -4.65 -0.23 21.95
C ILE A 313 -6.15 -0.03 22.06
N ASP A 314 -6.72 0.81 21.22
CA ASP A 314 -8.17 0.99 21.16
C ASP A 314 -8.79 -0.13 20.30
N ALA A 315 -8.99 -1.29 20.92
CA ALA A 315 -9.57 -2.49 20.32
C ALA A 315 -10.74 -3.04 21.16
N GLY A 316 -11.49 -4.00 20.60
CA GLY A 316 -12.51 -4.75 21.33
C GLY A 316 -11.95 -6.03 21.96
N ILE A 317 -12.59 -6.52 23.02
CA ILE A 317 -12.29 -7.86 23.57
C ILE A 317 -12.51 -8.90 22.47
N GLY A 318 -11.56 -9.82 22.32
CA GLY A 318 -11.59 -10.86 21.30
C GLY A 318 -11.12 -10.42 19.91
N ASP A 319 -10.86 -9.12 19.67
CA ASP A 319 -10.28 -8.67 18.40
C ASP A 319 -8.90 -9.30 18.17
N THR A 320 -8.65 -9.75 16.94
CA THR A 320 -7.32 -10.22 16.52
C THR A 320 -6.59 -9.08 15.81
N GLN A 321 -5.35 -8.83 16.23
CA GLN A 321 -4.56 -7.68 15.82
C GLN A 321 -3.17 -8.10 15.34
N THR A 322 -2.72 -7.51 14.23
CA THR A 322 -1.31 -7.61 13.82
C THR A 322 -0.50 -6.56 14.57
N LEU A 323 0.49 -6.99 15.35
CA LEU A 323 1.44 -6.18 16.10
C LEU A 323 2.79 -6.20 15.40
N ILE A 324 3.43 -5.03 15.28
CA ILE A 324 4.72 -4.87 14.60
C ILE A 324 5.68 -4.13 15.52
N ASP A 325 6.86 -4.73 15.74
CA ASP A 325 8.01 -4.06 16.35
C ASP A 325 9.18 -4.06 15.36
N ASP A 326 9.28 -2.96 14.62
CA ASP A 326 10.36 -2.63 13.69
C ASP A 326 11.43 -1.72 14.32
N LYS A 327 11.31 -1.44 15.63
CA LYS A 327 12.25 -0.58 16.36
C LYS A 327 13.27 -1.36 17.17
N HIS A 328 12.85 -2.48 17.76
CA HIS A 328 13.69 -3.27 18.67
C HIS A 328 14.14 -4.62 18.09
N PHE A 329 13.59 -5.05 16.94
CA PHE A 329 13.91 -6.34 16.31
C PHE A 329 14.40 -6.15 14.87
N GLU A 330 15.46 -6.89 14.51
CA GLU A 330 16.00 -6.97 13.14
C GLU A 330 16.14 -8.46 12.73
N PRO A 331 15.42 -8.95 11.72
CA PRO A 331 14.38 -8.24 10.98
C PRO A 331 13.17 -7.90 11.86
N ALA A 332 12.38 -6.91 11.44
CA ALA A 332 11.19 -6.45 12.15
C ALA A 332 10.29 -7.61 12.59
N LEU A 333 9.84 -7.56 13.85
CA LEU A 333 9.01 -8.59 14.44
C LEU A 333 7.54 -8.34 14.07
N TYR A 334 6.90 -9.32 13.43
CA TYR A 334 5.47 -9.32 13.15
C TYR A 334 4.82 -10.43 13.96
N VAL A 335 3.80 -10.10 14.76
CA VAL A 335 3.07 -11.08 15.56
C VAL A 335 1.59 -10.79 15.48
N GLN A 336 0.78 -11.80 15.18
CA GLN A 336 -0.67 -11.68 15.37
C GLN A 336 -1.00 -12.10 16.79
N ALA A 337 -1.82 -11.32 17.47
CA ALA A 337 -2.26 -11.63 18.83
C ALA A 337 -3.71 -11.21 19.02
N ARG A 338 -4.39 -11.85 19.96
CA ARG A 338 -5.80 -11.62 20.25
C ARG A 338 -5.97 -10.93 21.58
N VAL A 339 -6.82 -9.90 21.64
CA VAL A 339 -7.06 -9.13 22.86
C VAL A 339 -7.83 -9.99 23.88
N SER A 340 -7.21 -10.27 25.02
CA SER A 340 -7.79 -11.07 26.11
C SER A 340 -8.32 -10.23 27.27
N GLU A 341 -7.77 -9.03 27.47
CA GLU A 341 -8.13 -8.13 28.57
C GLU A 341 -8.00 -6.68 28.09
N LEU A 342 -8.91 -5.83 28.55
CA LEU A 342 -8.87 -4.39 28.36
C LEU A 342 -9.20 -3.69 29.66
N GLU A 343 -8.53 -2.58 29.91
CA GLU A 343 -8.91 -1.60 30.93
C GLU A 343 -9.29 -0.28 30.24
N ASP A 344 -10.51 0.18 30.44
CA ASP A 344 -11.02 1.46 29.96
C ASP A 344 -11.12 2.47 31.12
N ASP A 345 -10.54 3.65 30.96
CA ASP A 345 -10.86 4.81 31.80
C ASP A 345 -12.14 5.48 31.27
N ILE A 346 -13.25 5.26 31.97
CA ILE A 346 -14.57 5.77 31.59
C ILE A 346 -14.60 7.30 31.52
N LEU A 347 -13.80 8.00 32.34
CA LEU A 347 -13.78 9.47 32.35
C LEU A 347 -13.22 10.07 31.06
N THR A 348 -12.20 9.41 30.51
CA THR A 348 -11.50 9.89 29.31
C THR A 348 -11.94 9.15 28.05
N GLY A 349 -12.62 8.01 28.18
CA GLY A 349 -13.01 7.13 27.09
C GLY A 349 -11.85 6.31 26.50
N LYS A 350 -10.66 6.39 27.10
CA LYS A 350 -9.43 5.77 26.59
C LYS A 350 -9.20 4.39 27.18
N VAL A 351 -8.64 3.50 26.37
CA VAL A 351 -8.07 2.24 26.86
C VAL A 351 -6.71 2.56 27.50
N THR A 352 -6.52 2.12 28.74
CA THR A 352 -5.31 2.33 29.55
C THR A 352 -4.41 1.10 29.62
N LYS A 353 -4.97 -0.10 29.38
CA LYS A 353 -4.23 -1.37 29.32
C LYS A 353 -4.87 -2.32 28.31
N SER A 354 -4.04 -3.06 27.57
CA SER A 354 -4.46 -4.18 26.73
C SER A 354 -3.57 -5.38 26.98
N THR A 355 -4.16 -6.54 27.27
CA THR A 355 -3.45 -7.83 27.38
C THR A 355 -3.82 -8.68 26.16
N PHE A 356 -2.85 -9.46 25.67
CA PHE A 356 -3.02 -10.27 24.48
C PHE A 356 -2.68 -11.74 24.74
N ILE A 357 -3.29 -12.64 23.97
CA ILE A 357 -3.04 -14.08 23.97
C ILE A 357 -2.93 -14.60 22.53
N ASN A 358 -2.66 -15.91 22.37
CA ASN A 358 -2.62 -16.60 21.07
C ASN A 358 -1.66 -15.92 20.10
N PHE A 359 -0.49 -15.55 20.59
CA PHE A 359 0.53 -14.93 19.77
C PHE A 359 1.01 -15.91 18.70
N GLU A 360 0.96 -15.47 17.45
CA GLU A 360 1.45 -16.21 16.30
C GLU A 360 2.49 -15.37 15.58
N ARG A 361 3.75 -15.83 15.60
CA ARG A 361 4.83 -15.16 14.87
C ARG A 361 4.57 -15.22 13.38
N LYS A 362 4.53 -14.07 12.73
CA LYS A 362 4.51 -13.95 11.29
C LYS A 362 5.91 -13.62 10.80
N TYR A 363 6.34 -14.32 9.77
CA TYR A 363 7.56 -13.97 9.08
C TYR A 363 7.19 -13.01 7.96
N SER A 364 7.92 -11.89 7.85
CA SER A 364 7.88 -11.05 6.66
C SER A 364 8.47 -11.86 5.52
N GLN A 365 7.63 -12.68 4.87
CA GLN A 365 8.00 -13.37 3.66
C GLN A 365 7.93 -12.33 2.54
N ILE A 366 9.08 -11.91 2.01
CA ILE A 366 9.11 -11.52 0.60
C ILE A 366 8.71 -12.80 -0.11
N ALA A 367 7.50 -12.84 -0.68
CA ALA A 367 7.06 -14.01 -1.43
C ALA A 367 8.16 -14.35 -2.45
N ASP A 368 8.48 -15.63 -2.63
CA ASP A 368 9.52 -16.03 -3.59
C ASP A 368 9.22 -15.48 -5.00
N GLU A 369 7.95 -15.25 -5.31
CA GLU A 369 7.47 -14.55 -6.51
C GLU A 369 7.79 -13.05 -6.54
N LEU A 370 7.73 -12.34 -5.39
CA LEU A 370 8.18 -10.95 -5.29
C LEU A 370 9.70 -10.84 -5.38
N GLN A 371 10.45 -11.78 -4.80
CA GLN A 371 11.91 -11.81 -4.95
C GLN A 371 12.27 -12.07 -6.42
N LYS A 372 11.57 -13.01 -7.07
CA LYS A 372 11.70 -13.29 -8.50
C LYS A 372 11.31 -12.07 -9.34
N ARG A 373 10.23 -11.38 -9.00
CA ARG A 373 9.74 -10.20 -9.71
C ARG A 373 10.63 -8.97 -9.51
N VAL A 374 11.19 -8.78 -8.32
CA VAL A 374 12.22 -7.76 -8.04
C VAL A 374 13.47 -8.08 -8.84
N ASN A 375 13.90 -9.35 -8.89
CA ASN A 375 15.03 -9.75 -9.74
C ASN A 375 14.73 -9.52 -11.24
N GLU A 376 13.52 -9.82 -11.70
CA GLU A 376 13.06 -9.54 -13.08
C GLU A 376 13.00 -8.03 -13.38
N LEU A 377 12.56 -7.20 -12.43
CA LEU A 377 12.51 -5.74 -12.56
C LEU A 377 13.91 -5.13 -12.51
N VAL A 378 14.79 -5.66 -11.68
CA VAL A 378 16.21 -5.30 -11.64
C VAL A 378 16.84 -5.65 -13.00
N GLU A 379 16.63 -6.86 -13.52
CA GLU A 379 17.10 -7.26 -14.86
C GLU A 379 16.48 -6.41 -15.98
N ALA A 380 15.22 -5.97 -15.86
CA ALA A 380 14.57 -5.09 -16.81
C ALA A 380 15.10 -3.65 -16.76
N SER A 381 15.57 -3.19 -15.60
CA SER A 381 16.10 -1.84 -15.38
C SER A 381 17.55 -1.65 -15.85
N ILE A 382 18.27 -2.74 -16.13
CA ILE A 382 19.64 -2.68 -16.67
C ILE A 382 19.59 -2.15 -18.11
N PRO A 383 20.19 -0.99 -18.42
CA PRO A 383 20.16 -0.39 -19.74
C PRO A 383 20.96 -1.23 -20.75
N TYR A 384 20.51 -1.21 -22.01
CA TYR A 384 21.30 -1.75 -23.11
C TYR A 384 22.40 -0.75 -23.50
N THR A 385 23.61 -1.24 -23.76
CA THR A 385 24.74 -0.43 -24.22
C THR A 385 25.30 -1.00 -25.52
N ILE A 386 25.78 -0.13 -26.40
CA ILE A 386 26.42 -0.53 -27.66
C ILE A 386 27.93 -0.27 -27.55
N LYS A 387 28.73 -1.28 -27.90
CA LYS A 387 30.18 -1.12 -28.10
C LYS A 387 30.49 -1.24 -29.58
N VAL A 388 31.19 -0.26 -30.13
CA VAL A 388 31.55 -0.23 -31.54
C VAL A 388 33.06 -0.35 -31.72
N SER A 389 33.46 -1.15 -32.69
CA SER A 389 34.85 -1.36 -33.10
C SER A 389 35.01 -1.01 -34.58
N SER A 390 36.16 -0.47 -34.96
CA SER A 390 36.54 -0.23 -36.35
C SER A 390 37.84 -0.96 -36.70
N ASP A 391 38.01 -1.32 -37.97
CA ASP A 391 39.25 -1.96 -38.46
C ASP A 391 40.38 -0.94 -38.68
N ASN A 392 40.07 0.25 -39.20
CA ASN A 392 41.03 1.27 -39.60
C ASN A 392 40.89 2.60 -38.82
N GLY A 393 40.12 2.59 -37.73
CA GLY A 393 39.92 3.76 -36.87
C GLY A 393 38.84 4.72 -37.37
N THR A 394 38.69 5.85 -36.69
CA THR A 394 37.70 6.91 -36.99
C THR A 394 38.29 8.12 -37.69
N VAL A 395 39.61 8.15 -37.93
CA VAL A 395 40.32 9.29 -38.51
C VAL A 395 40.91 8.92 -39.86
N PHE A 396 40.45 9.60 -40.90
CA PHE A 396 40.93 9.49 -42.27
C PHE A 396 41.83 10.67 -42.63
N LYS A 397 42.67 10.47 -43.65
CA LYS A 397 43.59 11.50 -44.15
C LYS A 397 43.40 11.73 -45.64
N ASN A 398 43.37 13.00 -46.03
CA ASN A 398 43.32 13.45 -47.43
C ASN A 398 42.21 12.77 -48.26
N ALA A 399 41.04 12.51 -47.66
CA ALA A 399 39.91 11.83 -48.32
C ALA A 399 40.23 10.42 -48.87
N THR A 400 41.26 9.75 -48.33
CA THR A 400 41.67 8.41 -48.75
C THR A 400 41.46 7.35 -47.67
N GLY A 401 41.09 6.14 -48.08
CA GLY A 401 40.86 4.99 -47.19
C GLY A 401 39.39 4.71 -46.86
N THR A 402 39.18 3.58 -46.19
CA THR A 402 37.86 3.12 -45.72
C THR A 402 38.01 2.48 -44.35
N SER A 403 36.99 2.56 -43.51
CA SER A 403 36.94 1.92 -42.20
C SER A 403 35.61 1.19 -42.02
N THR A 404 35.67 -0.09 -41.64
CA THR A 404 34.51 -0.93 -41.39
C THR A 404 34.19 -0.93 -39.90
N PHE A 405 33.00 -0.45 -39.54
CA PHE A 405 32.49 -0.42 -38.18
C PHE A 405 31.63 -1.64 -37.89
N LYS A 406 31.83 -2.25 -36.73
CA LYS A 406 31.05 -3.38 -36.19
C LYS A 406 30.58 -3.06 -34.78
N ALA A 407 29.34 -3.37 -34.47
CA ALA A 407 28.74 -3.08 -33.17
C ALA A 407 28.33 -4.37 -32.44
N ARG A 408 28.34 -4.30 -31.11
CA ARG A 408 27.85 -5.35 -30.19
C ARG A 408 26.99 -4.71 -29.11
N VAL A 409 25.86 -5.32 -28.79
CA VAL A 409 24.90 -4.80 -27.79
C VAL A 409 24.95 -5.66 -26.54
N PHE A 410 24.99 -5.00 -25.38
CA PHE A 410 25.10 -5.61 -24.06
C PHE A 410 23.93 -5.17 -23.19
N LYS A 411 23.40 -6.07 -22.36
CA LYS A 411 22.51 -5.72 -21.24
C LYS A 411 23.30 -5.92 -19.96
N GLY A 412 23.80 -4.82 -19.39
CA GLY A 412 24.83 -4.88 -18.34
C GLY A 412 26.14 -5.44 -18.90
N GLU A 413 26.66 -6.53 -18.33
CA GLU A 413 27.89 -7.18 -18.80
C GLU A 413 27.64 -8.28 -19.84
N LYS A 414 26.39 -8.70 -20.05
CA LYS A 414 26.03 -9.82 -20.93
C LYS A 414 25.83 -9.36 -22.37
N GLU A 415 26.61 -9.91 -23.31
CA GLU A 415 26.43 -9.69 -24.74
C GLU A 415 25.15 -10.37 -25.25
N ILE A 416 24.34 -9.64 -26.02
CA ILE A 416 23.15 -10.18 -26.68
C ILE A 416 23.48 -10.44 -28.15
N THR A 417 23.34 -11.68 -28.58
CA THR A 417 23.75 -12.13 -29.92
C THR A 417 22.60 -12.66 -30.78
N SER A 418 21.44 -12.97 -30.18
CA SER A 418 20.24 -13.46 -30.86
C SER A 418 19.25 -12.35 -31.15
N ASP A 419 18.64 -12.37 -32.34
CA ASP A 419 17.58 -11.42 -32.76
C ASP A 419 18.00 -9.94 -32.76
N VAL A 420 19.31 -9.68 -32.89
CA VAL A 420 19.87 -8.32 -32.96
C VAL A 420 19.98 -7.88 -34.41
N THR A 421 19.40 -6.72 -34.72
CA THR A 421 19.61 -6.02 -36.00
C THR A 421 20.17 -4.62 -35.78
N TRP A 422 20.89 -4.11 -36.77
CA TRP A 422 21.65 -2.86 -36.68
C TRP A 422 21.23 -1.88 -37.75
N ARG A 423 21.00 -0.62 -37.34
CA ARG A 423 20.82 0.51 -38.25
C ARG A 423 21.95 1.49 -38.06
N TRP A 424 22.55 1.93 -39.16
CA TRP A 424 23.68 2.85 -39.19
C TRP A 424 23.25 4.10 -39.95
N ALA A 425 23.53 5.29 -39.43
CA ALA A 425 23.26 6.55 -40.09
C ALA A 425 24.54 7.39 -40.14
N LEU A 426 24.93 7.83 -41.33
CA LEU A 426 25.99 8.82 -41.51
C LEU A 426 25.36 10.10 -42.06
N ASP A 427 25.45 11.19 -41.29
CA ASP A 427 24.83 12.49 -41.59
C ASP A 427 23.35 12.36 -42.02
N GLY A 428 22.60 11.50 -41.31
CA GLY A 428 21.17 11.27 -41.53
C GLY A 428 20.81 10.22 -42.60
N ASN A 429 21.79 9.69 -43.35
CA ASN A 429 21.52 8.64 -44.34
C ASN A 429 21.58 7.25 -43.69
N VAL A 430 20.40 6.63 -43.52
CA VAL A 430 20.24 5.34 -42.82
C VAL A 430 20.51 4.15 -43.74
N THR A 431 21.28 3.19 -43.24
CA THR A 431 21.55 1.88 -43.85
C THR A 431 21.36 0.78 -42.82
N VAL A 432 20.94 -0.40 -43.28
CA VAL A 432 20.73 -1.57 -42.42
C VAL A 432 21.78 -2.62 -42.78
N GLY A 433 22.49 -3.13 -41.78
CA GLY A 433 23.52 -4.14 -42.01
C GLY A 433 24.33 -4.45 -40.77
N MET A 434 24.92 -5.65 -40.72
CA MET A 434 25.74 -6.10 -39.57
C MET A 434 27.03 -5.29 -39.36
N GLN A 435 27.42 -4.50 -40.36
CA GLN A 435 28.59 -3.63 -40.34
C GLN A 435 28.35 -2.43 -41.25
N TYR A 436 29.08 -1.34 -41.00
CA TYR A 436 29.03 -0.13 -41.81
C TYR A 436 30.40 0.19 -42.40
N LEU A 437 30.46 0.41 -43.71
CA LEU A 437 31.70 0.80 -44.40
C LEU A 437 31.73 2.32 -44.59
N ALA A 438 32.47 3.01 -43.73
CA ALA A 438 32.74 4.44 -43.91
C ALA A 438 33.83 4.64 -44.98
N LYS A 439 33.57 5.51 -45.95
CA LYS A 439 34.55 5.91 -46.96
C LYS A 439 35.04 7.32 -46.66
N ALA A 440 36.35 7.51 -46.62
CA ALA A 440 36.96 8.82 -46.35
C ALA A 440 36.46 9.91 -47.31
N SER A 441 36.18 9.54 -48.57
CA SER A 441 35.66 10.46 -49.59
C SER A 441 34.24 10.98 -49.33
N ALA A 442 33.49 10.34 -48.43
CA ALA A 442 32.12 10.73 -48.06
C ALA A 442 32.05 11.59 -46.80
N ILE A 443 33.18 11.84 -46.12
CA ILE A 443 33.26 12.54 -44.84
C ILE A 443 33.89 13.92 -45.07
N LYS A 444 33.13 14.97 -44.77
CA LYS A 444 33.56 16.36 -44.89
C LYS A 444 33.95 16.91 -43.52
N ASP A 445 35.25 17.07 -43.29
CA ASP A 445 35.87 17.49 -42.02
C ASP A 445 35.54 16.55 -40.84
N THR A 446 34.33 16.62 -40.28
CA THR A 446 33.82 15.73 -39.22
C THR A 446 32.39 15.34 -39.54
N ALA A 447 32.07 14.04 -39.46
CA ALA A 447 30.73 13.48 -39.64
C ALA A 447 30.36 12.57 -38.46
N VAL A 448 29.07 12.48 -38.13
CA VAL A 448 28.58 11.64 -37.03
C VAL A 448 28.02 10.34 -37.59
N LEU A 449 28.61 9.22 -37.18
CA LEU A 449 28.08 7.89 -37.44
C LEU A 449 27.25 7.42 -36.25
N THR A 450 25.93 7.43 -36.41
CA THR A 450 24.98 6.91 -35.44
C THR A 450 24.75 5.42 -35.68
N VAL A 451 24.72 4.62 -34.62
CA VAL A 451 24.32 3.21 -34.68
C VAL A 451 23.25 2.90 -33.64
N ALA A 452 22.17 2.27 -34.10
CA ALA A 452 21.05 1.83 -33.27
C ALA A 452 20.94 0.29 -33.30
N ALA A 453 20.81 -0.31 -32.11
CA ALA A 453 20.58 -1.73 -31.92
C ALA A 453 19.08 -2.00 -31.76
N TYR A 454 18.58 -3.00 -32.46
CA TYR A 454 17.21 -3.47 -32.38
C TYR A 454 17.19 -4.93 -31.94
N ILE A 455 16.32 -5.27 -30.98
CA ILE A 455 16.03 -6.67 -30.61
C ILE A 455 14.60 -6.96 -31.04
N GLY A 456 14.43 -7.87 -32.00
CA GLY A 456 13.18 -8.01 -32.75
C GLY A 456 12.85 -6.69 -33.48
N ASN A 457 11.68 -6.10 -33.19
CA ASN A 457 11.25 -4.83 -33.79
C ASN A 457 11.49 -3.59 -32.90
N ASN A 458 12.05 -3.77 -31.70
CA ASN A 458 12.21 -2.68 -30.73
C ASN A 458 13.64 -2.15 -30.75
N GLU A 459 13.79 -0.84 -30.88
CA GLU A 459 15.08 -0.17 -30.66
C GLU A 459 15.42 -0.25 -29.16
N VAL A 460 16.58 -0.82 -28.82
CA VAL A 460 16.97 -1.05 -27.43
C VAL A 460 18.11 -0.15 -26.97
N ALA A 461 18.93 0.36 -27.89
CA ALA A 461 20.04 1.28 -27.61
C ALA A 461 20.46 2.05 -28.87
N ILE A 462 21.05 3.22 -28.67
CA ILE A 462 21.66 4.04 -29.72
C ILE A 462 22.98 4.63 -29.22
N THR A 463 23.97 4.77 -30.09
CA THR A 463 25.24 5.46 -29.79
C THR A 463 25.78 6.15 -31.03
N GLU A 464 26.65 7.13 -30.82
CA GLU A 464 27.22 7.99 -31.87
C GLU A 464 28.74 7.94 -31.83
N ILE A 465 29.35 8.04 -33.01
CA ILE A 465 30.80 8.01 -33.19
C ILE A 465 31.19 9.12 -34.14
N ASP A 466 32.10 9.97 -33.70
CA ASP A 466 32.69 10.98 -34.57
C ASP A 466 33.70 10.34 -35.52
N VAL A 467 33.53 10.63 -36.81
CA VAL A 467 34.40 10.18 -37.87
C VAL A 467 34.97 11.41 -38.56
N ILE A 468 36.30 11.53 -38.59
CA ILE A 468 37.01 12.75 -38.96
C ILE A 468 37.85 12.49 -40.21
N ASN A 469 37.87 13.45 -41.13
CA ASN A 469 38.76 13.44 -42.30
C ASN A 469 39.65 14.69 -42.27
N VAL A 470 40.94 14.51 -41.99
CA VAL A 470 41.94 15.59 -41.88
C VAL A 470 42.76 15.71 -43.16
N ASN A 471 43.05 16.95 -43.59
CA ASN A 471 43.91 17.25 -44.74
C ASN A 471 45.31 17.66 -44.23
N ASP A 472 46.33 16.82 -44.41
CA ASP A 472 47.65 17.00 -43.77
C ASP A 472 48.79 17.44 -44.71
N GLY A 473 48.49 17.74 -45.97
CA GLY A 473 49.51 18.18 -46.93
C GLY A 473 50.56 17.09 -47.24
N ALA A 474 51.57 17.40 -48.05
CA ALA A 474 52.50 16.40 -48.60
C ALA A 474 53.31 15.65 -47.50
N LYS A 475 53.35 14.32 -47.62
CA LYS A 475 53.80 13.32 -46.65
C LYS A 475 55.34 13.24 -46.51
N GLY A 476 55.84 13.26 -45.26
CA GLY A 476 57.18 12.79 -44.86
C GLY A 476 57.14 11.42 -44.18
N ASP A 477 58.28 10.71 -44.15
CA ASP A 477 58.40 9.28 -43.79
C ASP A 477 58.13 8.92 -42.32
N LYS A 478 57.67 7.68 -42.10
CA LYS A 478 56.97 7.16 -40.90
C LYS A 478 57.85 6.21 -40.06
N GLY A 479 57.77 6.32 -38.73
CA GLY A 479 58.31 5.35 -37.76
C GLY A 479 57.22 4.59 -36.97
N ASP A 480 57.56 3.40 -36.49
CA ASP A 480 56.67 2.31 -36.03
C ASP A 480 56.02 2.45 -34.64
N ARG A 481 55.00 1.62 -34.40
CA ARG A 481 53.98 1.66 -33.33
C ARG A 481 54.33 0.73 -32.15
N GLY A 482 54.24 1.24 -30.92
CA GLY A 482 54.30 0.45 -29.67
C GLY A 482 52.93 0.08 -29.11
N SER A 483 52.87 -1.02 -28.36
CA SER A 483 51.67 -1.70 -27.84
C SER A 483 51.63 -1.73 -26.30
N ASP A 484 50.50 -1.36 -25.69
CA ASP A 484 50.12 -1.57 -24.28
C ASP A 484 48.60 -1.30 -24.10
N GLY A 485 47.83 -1.90 -23.18
CA GLY A 485 48.11 -2.82 -22.09
C GLY A 485 46.84 -3.53 -21.59
N ILE A 486 47.01 -4.47 -20.65
CA ILE A 486 46.00 -5.41 -20.12
C ILE A 486 45.19 -4.75 -18.99
N ALA A 487 43.90 -5.11 -18.83
CA ALA A 487 42.99 -4.58 -17.82
C ALA A 487 43.33 -5.04 -16.37
N GLY A 488 43.17 -4.13 -15.40
CA GLY A 488 43.37 -4.37 -13.96
C GLY A 488 42.24 -5.17 -13.30
N LYS A 489 42.54 -5.83 -12.18
CA LYS A 489 41.60 -6.64 -11.38
C LYS A 489 40.67 -5.78 -10.53
N ASP A 490 39.38 -6.11 -10.54
CA ASP A 490 38.37 -5.48 -9.69
C ASP A 490 38.47 -5.92 -8.22
N GLY A 491 38.24 -4.98 -7.30
CA GLY A 491 37.82 -5.27 -5.92
C GLY A 491 38.84 -5.07 -4.80
N VAL A 492 40.06 -4.60 -5.06
CA VAL A 492 41.09 -4.41 -4.02
C VAL A 492 41.59 -2.96 -4.00
N GLY A 493 41.39 -2.25 -2.89
CA GLY A 493 41.81 -0.84 -2.73
C GLY A 493 43.33 -0.67 -2.71
N LEU A 494 43.85 0.50 -3.06
CA LEU A 494 45.28 0.82 -3.10
C LEU A 494 45.83 1.10 -1.67
N LYS A 495 46.92 0.43 -1.28
CA LYS A 495 47.57 0.53 0.04
C LYS A 495 48.79 1.47 0.04
N SER A 496 49.62 1.44 -0.99
CA SER A 496 50.75 2.36 -1.14
C SER A 496 51.22 2.49 -2.59
N THR A 497 51.90 3.58 -2.91
CA THR A 497 52.56 3.79 -4.21
C THR A 497 53.99 4.24 -3.96
N VAL A 498 54.96 3.53 -4.54
CA VAL A 498 56.39 3.83 -4.43
C VAL A 498 56.95 4.13 -5.81
N VAL A 499 57.51 5.33 -6.01
CA VAL A 499 58.12 5.74 -7.28
C VAL A 499 59.64 5.82 -7.11
N THR A 500 60.40 5.17 -8.00
CA THR A 500 61.86 5.26 -8.06
C THR A 500 62.34 5.49 -9.49
N TYR A 501 63.56 6.01 -9.63
CA TYR A 501 64.14 6.43 -10.91
C TYR A 501 65.47 5.75 -11.15
N GLY A 502 65.81 5.46 -12.40
CA GLY A 502 67.08 4.88 -12.79
C GLY A 502 67.49 5.31 -14.19
N LEU A 503 68.79 5.40 -14.47
CA LEU A 503 69.30 5.73 -15.81
C LEU A 503 69.73 4.47 -16.54
N SER A 504 69.30 4.33 -17.80
CA SER A 504 69.74 3.26 -18.69
C SER A 504 70.28 3.84 -20.00
N SER A 505 71.29 3.19 -20.58
CA SER A 505 71.73 3.48 -21.95
C SER A 505 70.82 2.84 -23.02
N SER A 506 69.82 2.07 -22.60
CA SER A 506 68.91 1.33 -23.49
C SER A 506 67.45 1.68 -23.20
N GLU A 507 66.68 1.74 -24.27
CA GLU A 507 65.23 1.90 -24.24
C GLU A 507 64.50 0.61 -23.82
N THR A 508 65.14 -0.54 -23.98
CA THR A 508 64.54 -1.87 -23.74
C THR A 508 65.13 -2.58 -22.54
N THR A 509 66.25 -2.08 -22.00
CA THR A 509 66.92 -2.69 -20.84
C THR A 509 66.76 -1.80 -19.62
N GLN A 510 66.10 -2.31 -18.58
CA GLN A 510 65.86 -1.57 -17.34
C GLN A 510 67.17 -1.25 -16.58
N PRO A 511 67.24 -0.14 -15.84
CA PRO A 511 68.35 0.15 -14.93
C PRO A 511 68.46 -0.89 -13.81
N THR A 512 69.69 -1.20 -13.40
CA THR A 512 69.97 -2.06 -12.24
C THR A 512 69.91 -1.32 -10.92
N ASN A 513 70.13 0.00 -10.94
CA ASN A 513 70.09 0.86 -9.75
C ASN A 513 68.91 1.82 -9.80
N TRP A 514 68.07 1.78 -8.76
CA TRP A 514 66.87 2.60 -8.62
C TRP A 514 66.96 3.48 -7.37
N THR A 515 66.69 4.77 -7.52
CA THR A 515 66.77 5.76 -6.44
C THR A 515 65.44 6.49 -6.27
N ALA A 516 65.07 6.86 -5.04
CA ALA A 516 63.83 7.61 -4.78
C ALA A 516 63.89 9.06 -5.32
N GLN A 517 65.09 9.60 -5.52
CA GLN A 517 65.32 10.91 -6.14
C GLN A 517 65.80 10.72 -7.58
N VAL A 518 65.42 11.64 -8.47
CA VAL A 518 65.82 11.61 -9.88
C VAL A 518 67.34 11.75 -9.99
N PRO A 519 68.06 10.79 -10.60
CA PRO A 519 69.50 10.90 -10.82
C PRO A 519 69.87 12.05 -11.76
N THR A 520 71.10 12.54 -11.65
CA THR A 520 71.63 13.56 -12.58
C THR A 520 71.50 13.10 -14.03
N LEU A 521 70.69 13.81 -14.82
CA LEU A 521 70.36 13.44 -16.18
C LEU A 521 71.61 13.49 -17.08
N THR A 522 71.95 12.35 -17.68
CA THR A 522 73.06 12.25 -18.63
C THR A 522 72.52 12.25 -20.06
N LYS A 523 72.96 13.21 -20.88
CA LYS A 523 72.59 13.30 -22.30
C LYS A 523 72.84 11.99 -23.04
N GLY A 524 71.90 11.58 -23.88
CA GLY A 524 71.95 10.34 -24.65
C GLY A 524 71.53 9.07 -23.88
N LYS A 525 71.04 9.18 -22.63
CA LYS A 525 70.49 8.07 -21.85
C LYS A 525 68.97 8.18 -21.69
N TYR A 526 68.33 7.10 -21.23
CA TYR A 526 66.92 7.05 -20.86
C TYR A 526 66.77 7.14 -19.34
N LEU A 527 65.97 8.10 -18.87
CA LEU A 527 65.48 8.11 -17.50
C LEU A 527 64.29 7.15 -17.42
N TRP A 528 64.43 6.07 -16.67
CA TRP A 528 63.34 5.17 -16.35
C TRP A 528 62.74 5.54 -14.99
N THR A 529 61.43 5.45 -14.91
CA THR A 529 60.60 5.64 -13.71
C THR A 529 59.90 4.33 -13.43
N LYS A 530 60.07 3.78 -12.22
CA LYS A 530 59.43 2.57 -11.74
C LYS A 530 58.40 2.95 -10.69
N THR A 531 57.16 2.56 -10.90
CA THR A 531 56.06 2.76 -9.96
C THR A 531 55.59 1.41 -9.44
N ILE A 532 55.65 1.18 -8.14
CA ILE A 532 55.10 -0.01 -7.49
C ILE A 532 53.83 0.39 -6.77
N TRP A 533 52.69 -0.12 -7.22
CA TRP A 533 51.41 -0.02 -6.53
C TRP A 533 51.25 -1.25 -5.64
N THR A 534 51.04 -1.06 -4.34
CA THR A 534 50.69 -2.14 -3.40
C THR A 534 49.22 -1.99 -3.06
N TYR A 535 48.45 -3.07 -3.12
CA TYR A 535 47.02 -3.10 -2.83
C TYR A 535 46.76 -3.55 -1.37
N THR A 536 45.52 -3.38 -0.92
CA THR A 536 45.06 -3.64 0.46
C THR A 536 45.11 -5.12 0.85
N ASP A 537 45.08 -6.03 -0.13
CA ASP A 537 45.32 -7.47 0.07
C ASP A 537 46.82 -7.85 0.16
N ASN A 538 47.71 -6.86 0.11
CA ASN A 538 49.17 -6.99 0.06
C ASN A 538 49.75 -7.53 -1.25
N THR A 539 48.96 -7.60 -2.33
CA THR A 539 49.50 -7.81 -3.67
C THR A 539 50.15 -6.52 -4.20
N SER A 540 51.02 -6.62 -5.19
CA SER A 540 51.63 -5.43 -5.81
C SER A 540 51.74 -5.57 -7.33
N GLU A 541 51.58 -4.44 -8.01
CA GLU A 541 51.78 -4.28 -9.45
C GLU A 541 52.92 -3.27 -9.69
N THR A 542 53.73 -3.48 -10.72
CA THR A 542 54.86 -2.60 -11.04
C THR A 542 54.75 -2.09 -12.47
N GLY A 543 54.66 -0.78 -12.64
CA GLY A 543 54.69 -0.08 -13.92
C GLY A 543 56.04 0.60 -14.19
N TYR A 544 56.42 0.72 -15.46
CA TYR A 544 57.64 1.41 -15.88
C TYR A 544 57.32 2.46 -16.95
N GLN A 545 57.89 3.65 -16.80
CA GLN A 545 57.87 4.72 -17.81
C GLN A 545 59.31 5.12 -18.14
N LYS A 546 59.58 5.59 -19.36
CA LYS A 546 60.94 5.94 -19.80
C LYS A 546 60.95 7.21 -20.66
N THR A 547 61.94 8.07 -20.46
CA THR A 547 62.10 9.34 -21.17
C THR A 547 63.52 9.45 -21.73
N TYR A 548 63.67 9.70 -23.03
CA TYR A 548 64.97 9.90 -23.66
C TYR A 548 65.53 11.29 -23.35
N ILE A 549 66.80 11.37 -22.94
CA ILE A 549 67.49 12.63 -22.67
C ILE A 549 68.22 13.03 -23.96
N ALA A 550 67.64 13.94 -24.74
CA ALA A 550 68.16 14.38 -26.02
C ALA A 550 69.58 14.97 -25.93
N LYS A 551 70.39 14.82 -26.98
CA LYS A 551 71.79 15.27 -27.00
C LYS A 551 71.91 16.80 -27.19
N ASP A 552 71.05 17.41 -28.00
CA ASP A 552 71.17 18.80 -28.47
C ASP A 552 69.79 19.53 -28.47
N GLY A 553 69.77 20.85 -28.21
CA GLY A 553 68.54 21.67 -28.19
C GLY A 553 68.77 23.13 -28.63
N ASN A 554 67.72 23.69 -29.27
CA ASN A 554 67.49 25.03 -29.86
C ASN A 554 67.85 25.16 -31.35
N ASP A 555 66.99 25.71 -32.23
CA ASP A 555 66.33 27.03 -32.21
C ASP A 555 64.93 27.09 -32.89
N GLY A 556 64.08 28.07 -32.51
CA GLY A 556 62.69 28.23 -33.00
C GLY A 556 62.40 29.56 -33.69
N SER A 557 61.27 29.67 -34.42
CA SER A 557 60.51 30.92 -34.65
C SER A 557 59.29 30.79 -35.60
N ASN A 558 58.11 30.45 -35.04
CA ASN A 558 56.80 31.03 -35.39
C ASN A 558 55.77 30.66 -34.29
N GLY A 559 55.57 31.57 -33.32
CA GLY A 559 54.64 31.42 -32.18
C GLY A 559 53.15 31.42 -32.58
N VAL A 560 52.21 30.94 -31.76
CA VAL A 560 52.04 31.25 -30.32
C VAL A 560 52.16 30.02 -29.42
N ALA A 561 52.85 30.22 -28.29
CA ALA A 561 53.38 29.22 -27.38
C ALA A 561 52.47 28.90 -26.18
N GLY A 562 52.31 27.62 -25.90
CA GLY A 562 51.87 27.07 -24.61
C GLY A 562 52.95 26.12 -24.06
N LYS A 563 54.07 26.69 -23.61
CA LYS A 563 55.19 26.09 -22.84
C LYS A 563 55.55 24.60 -23.08
N ASP A 564 56.08 24.28 -24.25
CA ASP A 564 56.91 23.08 -24.42
C ASP A 564 58.30 23.29 -23.82
N GLY A 565 58.75 22.33 -22.99
CA GLY A 565 60.10 22.30 -22.43
C GLY A 565 60.21 22.56 -20.92
N VAL A 566 59.09 22.77 -20.21
CA VAL A 566 59.12 22.93 -18.75
C VAL A 566 58.73 21.62 -18.06
N GLY A 567 59.75 20.84 -17.64
CA GLY A 567 59.54 19.62 -16.87
C GLY A 567 59.08 19.91 -15.45
N ILE A 568 58.58 18.90 -14.74
CA ILE A 568 58.26 19.04 -13.32
C ILE A 568 59.58 19.04 -12.52
N LYS A 569 59.87 20.15 -11.82
CA LYS A 569 61.00 20.33 -10.91
C LYS A 569 60.80 19.60 -9.59
N SER A 570 59.60 19.68 -9.03
CA SER A 570 59.23 18.94 -7.81
C SER A 570 57.72 18.77 -7.72
N THR A 571 57.27 17.69 -7.07
CA THR A 571 55.87 17.49 -6.71
C THR A 571 55.79 17.40 -5.19
N THR A 572 55.09 18.33 -4.56
CA THR A 572 54.90 18.36 -3.11
C THR A 572 53.46 17.97 -2.79
N ILE A 573 53.28 16.89 -2.03
CA ILE A 573 51.96 16.43 -1.59
C ILE A 573 51.81 16.72 -0.10
N THR A 574 50.73 17.39 0.28
CA THR A 574 50.34 17.61 1.67
C THR A 574 48.88 17.24 1.90
N TYR A 575 48.54 16.97 3.16
CA TYR A 575 47.24 16.48 3.58
C TYR A 575 46.64 17.36 4.68
N ALA A 576 45.32 17.54 4.68
CA ALA A 576 44.59 18.25 5.73
C ALA A 576 43.27 17.55 6.04
N SER A 577 42.87 17.56 7.31
CA SER A 577 41.56 17.07 7.75
C SER A 577 40.52 18.20 7.64
N SER A 578 39.29 17.88 7.20
CA SER A 578 38.17 18.83 7.07
C SER A 578 36.86 18.20 7.49
N THR A 579 35.94 18.98 8.03
CA THR A 579 34.54 18.57 8.23
C THR A 579 33.69 18.70 6.96
N SER A 580 34.24 19.28 5.88
CA SER A 580 33.56 19.52 4.61
C SER A 580 34.29 18.88 3.43
N GLY A 581 33.55 18.18 2.58
CA GLY A 581 34.03 17.57 1.34
C GLY A 581 34.00 18.51 0.13
N THR A 582 33.44 19.71 0.25
CA THR A 582 33.27 20.66 -0.86
C THR A 582 34.03 21.96 -0.66
N THR A 583 34.44 22.29 0.57
CA THR A 583 35.22 23.50 0.88
C THR A 583 36.63 23.15 1.34
N LYS A 584 37.64 23.62 0.59
CA LYS A 584 39.06 23.33 0.85
C LYS A 584 39.57 23.91 2.19
N PRO A 585 40.37 23.16 2.97
CA PRO A 585 41.02 23.70 4.16
C PRO A 585 42.04 24.79 3.84
N THR A 586 41.99 25.90 4.59
CA THR A 586 42.92 27.03 4.46
C THR A 586 44.16 26.90 5.35
N SER A 587 44.14 25.99 6.33
CA SER A 587 45.25 25.69 7.25
C SER A 587 45.29 24.19 7.59
N GLY A 588 46.35 23.73 8.29
CA GLY A 588 46.48 22.33 8.74
C GLY A 588 47.09 21.35 7.73
N TRP A 589 47.70 21.84 6.65
CA TRP A 589 48.38 21.01 5.66
C TRP A 589 49.71 20.44 6.18
N SER A 590 49.83 19.11 6.19
CA SER A 590 51.02 18.37 6.63
C SER A 590 51.54 17.44 5.54
N SER A 591 52.84 17.14 5.49
CA SER A 591 53.41 16.12 4.59
C SER A 591 53.07 14.68 5.03
N SER A 592 52.67 14.50 6.29
CA SER A 592 52.12 13.26 6.82
C SER A 592 50.59 13.30 6.84
N ILE A 593 49.96 12.16 6.57
CA ILE A 593 48.49 12.03 6.61
C ILE A 593 48.03 12.25 8.07
N PRO A 594 47.20 13.27 8.36
CA PRO A 594 46.69 13.51 9.71
C PRO A 594 45.63 12.46 10.07
N SER A 595 45.43 12.24 11.37
CA SER A 595 44.30 11.43 11.86
C SER A 595 42.98 12.15 11.51
N VAL A 596 42.13 11.53 10.69
CA VAL A 596 40.82 12.07 10.28
C VAL A 596 39.74 11.30 11.01
N SER A 597 38.93 12.00 11.81
CA SER A 597 37.81 11.42 12.54
C SER A 597 36.80 10.76 11.59
N ALA A 598 36.14 9.69 12.03
CA ALA A 598 35.06 9.06 11.29
C ALA A 598 33.99 10.09 10.90
N GLY A 599 33.54 10.05 9.63
CA GLY A 599 32.59 11.03 9.08
C GLY A 599 33.23 12.30 8.49
N ASN A 600 34.50 12.61 8.79
CA ASN A 600 35.23 13.75 8.23
C ASN A 600 35.96 13.40 6.91
N PHE A 601 36.50 14.42 6.24
CA PHE A 601 37.12 14.34 4.92
C PHE A 601 38.63 14.59 5.00
N LEU A 602 39.40 13.72 4.34
CA LEU A 602 40.82 13.91 4.09
C LEU A 602 41.01 14.64 2.76
N TRP A 603 41.59 15.85 2.81
CA TRP A 603 41.98 16.61 1.63
C TRP A 603 43.46 16.37 1.32
N THR A 604 43.78 16.21 0.05
CA THR A 604 45.15 16.09 -0.48
C THR A 604 45.41 17.28 -1.40
N LYS A 605 46.54 17.96 -1.21
CA LYS A 605 47.02 19.07 -2.03
C LYS A 605 48.29 18.62 -2.71
N THR A 606 48.30 18.65 -4.03
CA THR A 606 49.48 18.39 -4.84
C THR A 606 49.94 19.68 -5.47
N VAL A 607 51.16 20.11 -5.18
CA VAL A 607 51.80 21.27 -5.82
C VAL A 607 52.86 20.76 -6.78
N TRP A 608 52.63 20.91 -8.07
CA TRP A 608 53.63 20.66 -9.10
C TRP A 608 54.42 21.95 -9.30
N THR A 609 55.70 21.95 -8.98
CA THR A 609 56.63 23.03 -9.32
C THR A 609 57.34 22.63 -10.60
N TYR A 610 57.36 23.50 -11.60
CA TYR A 610 57.99 23.23 -12.88
C TYR A 610 59.45 23.76 -12.91
N THR A 611 60.24 23.32 -13.89
CA THR A 611 61.67 23.67 -14.04
C THR A 611 61.93 25.15 -14.30
N ASP A 612 60.90 25.92 -14.70
CA ASP A 612 60.93 27.37 -14.82
C ASP A 612 60.56 28.11 -13.51
N ASN A 613 60.40 27.37 -12.40
CA ASN A 613 59.97 27.85 -11.08
C ASN A 613 58.51 28.32 -11.00
N THR A 614 57.67 28.09 -12.01
CA THR A 614 56.22 28.23 -11.86
C THR A 614 55.64 27.04 -11.11
N SER A 615 54.43 27.16 -10.55
CA SER A 615 53.77 26.04 -9.88
C SER A 615 52.27 25.97 -10.14
N GLU A 616 51.75 24.76 -10.28
CA GLU A 616 50.32 24.44 -10.34
C GLU A 616 49.89 23.67 -9.08
N THR A 617 48.65 23.84 -8.62
CA THR A 617 48.12 23.14 -7.44
C THR A 617 46.83 22.40 -7.76
N GLY A 618 46.82 21.09 -7.54
CA GLY A 618 45.64 20.22 -7.59
C GLY A 618 45.16 19.82 -6.19
N TYR A 619 43.85 19.57 -6.05
CA TYR A 619 43.24 19.08 -4.81
C TYR A 619 42.41 17.82 -5.07
N SER A 620 42.46 16.86 -4.15
CA SER A 620 41.55 15.71 -4.10
C SER A 620 41.02 15.50 -2.68
N VAL A 621 39.83 14.90 -2.53
CA VAL A 621 39.14 14.74 -1.25
C VAL A 621 38.57 13.33 -1.11
N ALA A 622 38.68 12.73 0.08
CA ALA A 622 38.13 11.42 0.40
C ALA A 622 37.39 11.46 1.75
N LYS A 623 36.19 10.88 1.84
CA LYS A 623 35.42 10.77 3.10
C LYS A 623 35.90 9.54 3.88
N MET A 624 36.19 9.71 5.18
CA MET A 624 36.54 8.59 6.04
C MET A 624 35.26 7.84 6.47
N GLY A 625 35.26 6.53 6.29
CA GLY A 625 34.12 5.67 6.62
C GLY A 625 33.71 5.79 8.10
N GLU A 626 32.41 5.71 8.37
CA GLU A 626 31.90 5.57 9.73
C GLU A 626 32.15 4.13 10.18
N THR A 627 33.13 3.91 11.05
CA THR A 627 33.42 2.57 11.57
C THR A 627 32.38 2.19 12.63
N GLY A 628 31.70 1.06 12.43
CA GLY A 628 30.82 0.44 13.43
C GLY A 628 31.54 0.09 14.74
N ALA A 629 30.77 -0.09 15.81
CA ALA A 629 31.28 -0.24 17.17
C ALA A 629 32.34 -1.36 17.31
N LYS A 630 33.52 -0.97 17.83
CA LYS A 630 34.57 -1.88 18.28
C LYS A 630 34.30 -2.20 19.75
N GLY A 631 34.25 -3.49 20.11
CA GLY A 631 34.00 -3.95 21.48
C GLY A 631 35.05 -3.46 22.48
N ASP A 632 34.60 -3.22 23.72
CA ASP A 632 35.43 -2.69 24.79
C ASP A 632 36.59 -3.63 25.16
N LYS A 633 37.76 -3.02 25.38
CA LYS A 633 38.97 -3.66 25.91
C LYS A 633 38.89 -3.63 27.43
N GLY A 634 39.02 -4.80 28.08
CA GLY A 634 38.87 -4.93 29.53
C GLY A 634 39.87 -4.11 30.35
N ASP A 635 39.39 -3.57 31.46
CA ASP A 635 40.21 -2.85 32.43
C ASP A 635 41.09 -3.79 33.26
N LYS A 636 42.29 -3.30 33.57
CA LYS A 636 43.29 -3.92 34.44
C LYS A 636 42.84 -3.77 35.90
N GLY A 637 42.85 -4.87 36.65
CA GLY A 637 42.34 -4.90 38.02
C GLY A 637 43.16 -4.06 39.01
N ASP A 638 42.45 -3.30 39.84
CA ASP A 638 42.97 -2.68 41.05
C ASP A 638 42.65 -3.53 42.30
N LYS A 639 43.56 -3.43 43.26
CA LYS A 639 43.69 -4.22 44.50
C LYS A 639 42.49 -4.02 45.44
N GLY A 640 42.02 -5.13 46.03
CA GLY A 640 40.74 -5.20 46.74
C GLY A 640 40.64 -4.41 48.05
N ASP A 641 39.40 -3.97 48.33
CA ASP A 641 39.01 -3.29 49.56
C ASP A 641 38.21 -4.18 50.53
N LYS A 642 38.33 -3.76 51.79
CA LYS A 642 37.86 -4.32 53.06
C LYS A 642 36.31 -4.43 53.15
N GLY A 643 35.84 -5.45 53.89
CA GLY A 643 34.47 -5.97 53.88
C GLY A 643 33.30 -5.06 54.29
N GLU A 644 32.11 -5.60 54.03
CA GLU A 644 30.79 -4.94 53.96
C GLU A 644 30.32 -4.23 55.24
N ARG A 645 29.65 -3.08 55.04
CA ARG A 645 28.73 -2.46 56.01
C ARG A 645 27.33 -2.46 55.39
N GLY A 646 26.35 -2.97 56.13
CA GLY A 646 25.04 -3.38 55.63
C GLY A 646 24.18 -2.28 54.98
N LEU A 647 23.22 -2.73 54.16
CA LEU A 647 22.25 -1.91 53.43
C LEU A 647 21.34 -1.13 54.38
N GLN A 648 21.36 0.19 54.29
CA GLN A 648 20.30 1.07 54.78
C GLN A 648 19.22 1.17 53.70
N GLY A 649 17.95 0.96 54.07
CA GLY A 649 16.83 0.84 53.14
C GLY A 649 16.59 2.07 52.27
N ILE A 650 16.10 1.85 51.04
CA ILE A 650 15.77 2.90 50.08
C ILE A 650 14.56 3.73 50.57
N GLN A 651 14.76 5.04 50.67
CA GLN A 651 13.72 6.04 50.86
C GLN A 651 13.06 6.35 49.51
N GLY A 652 11.72 6.35 49.46
CA GLY A 652 10.94 6.48 48.23
C GLY A 652 11.20 7.78 47.47
N ILE A 653 11.18 7.69 46.13
CA ILE A 653 11.32 8.85 45.24
C ILE A 653 10.09 9.77 45.34
N GLN A 654 10.36 11.05 45.61
CA GLN A 654 9.39 12.14 45.62
C GLN A 654 9.05 12.52 44.16
N GLY A 655 7.75 12.61 43.84
CA GLY A 655 7.29 12.87 42.47
C GLY A 655 7.74 14.22 41.91
N LEU A 656 8.10 14.24 40.62
CA LEU A 656 8.41 15.47 39.88
C LEU A 656 7.15 16.32 39.69
N GLN A 657 7.29 17.60 40.02
CA GLN A 657 6.28 18.65 39.82
C GLN A 657 6.07 18.91 38.32
N GLY A 658 4.81 18.93 37.87
CA GLY A 658 4.46 19.06 36.45
C GLY A 658 4.79 20.42 35.84
N LEU A 659 5.16 20.43 34.55
CA LEU A 659 5.30 21.62 33.72
C LEU A 659 3.92 22.20 33.37
N LYS A 660 3.84 23.54 33.31
CA LYS A 660 2.65 24.33 32.96
C LYS A 660 2.80 24.94 31.56
N GLY A 661 1.71 24.89 30.77
CA GLY A 661 1.47 25.64 29.51
C GLY A 661 1.20 24.71 28.32
N ASP A 662 0.21 24.89 27.43
CA ASP A 662 -0.40 26.14 26.92
C ASP A 662 -1.92 26.07 26.70
N ARG A 663 -2.54 27.24 26.46
CA ARG A 663 -3.97 27.43 26.13
C ARG A 663 -4.19 27.58 24.62
N GLY A 664 -5.16 26.85 24.06
CA GLY A 664 -5.84 27.09 22.77
C GLY A 664 -6.50 25.80 22.26
N ILE A 665 -7.68 25.73 21.67
CA ILE A 665 -8.66 26.68 21.10
C ILE A 665 -10.08 26.19 21.47
N GLN A 666 -11.10 27.06 21.37
CA GLN A 666 -12.51 26.68 21.61
C GLN A 666 -13.01 25.75 20.49
N GLY A 667 -13.56 24.60 20.85
CA GLY A 667 -14.20 23.68 19.89
C GLY A 667 -15.59 24.18 19.48
N GLU A 668 -15.94 24.02 18.21
CA GLU A 668 -17.26 24.35 17.68
C GLU A 668 -18.37 23.48 18.30
N LYS A 669 -19.58 24.06 18.37
CA LYS A 669 -20.82 23.40 18.77
C LYS A 669 -21.13 22.26 17.78
N GLY A 670 -21.49 21.08 18.29
CA GLY A 670 -21.83 19.91 17.46
C GLY A 670 -22.99 20.19 16.49
N ALA A 671 -22.89 19.68 15.26
CA ALA A 671 -23.91 19.83 14.23
C ALA A 671 -24.90 18.66 14.25
N ASP A 672 -26.19 19.01 14.14
CA ASP A 672 -27.31 18.14 13.82
C ASP A 672 -27.12 17.43 12.46
N GLY A 673 -27.84 16.33 12.23
CA GLY A 673 -27.80 15.59 10.97
C GLY A 673 -28.14 16.46 9.76
N LYS A 674 -27.17 16.63 8.85
CA LYS A 674 -27.31 17.42 7.62
C LYS A 674 -27.16 16.56 6.38
N THR A 675 -27.98 16.85 5.38
CA THR A 675 -27.91 16.33 4.01
C THR A 675 -26.64 16.81 3.32
N GLN A 676 -25.90 15.90 2.66
CA GLN A 676 -24.73 16.22 1.84
C GLN A 676 -25.13 16.63 0.42
N TYR A 677 -24.43 17.63 -0.13
CA TYR A 677 -24.57 18.12 -1.49
C TYR A 677 -23.26 17.92 -2.25
N THR A 678 -23.36 17.48 -3.51
CA THR A 678 -22.21 17.33 -4.42
C THR A 678 -22.20 18.51 -5.38
N HIS A 679 -21.05 19.18 -5.48
CA HIS A 679 -20.81 20.37 -6.29
C HIS A 679 -19.87 20.05 -7.44
N ILE A 680 -20.16 20.64 -8.60
CA ILE A 680 -19.37 20.52 -9.83
C ILE A 680 -18.93 21.90 -10.29
N ALA A 681 -17.67 22.03 -10.70
CA ALA A 681 -17.15 23.24 -11.33
C ALA A 681 -16.16 22.87 -12.45
N TYR A 682 -15.73 23.86 -13.22
CA TYR A 682 -14.85 23.73 -14.39
C TYR A 682 -13.64 24.68 -14.27
N ALA A 683 -12.49 24.25 -14.79
CA ALA A 683 -11.25 25.04 -14.75
C ALA A 683 -10.38 24.75 -15.96
N ASP A 684 -9.50 25.69 -16.29
CA ASP A 684 -8.58 25.58 -17.43
C ASP A 684 -7.37 24.68 -17.09
N ASN A 685 -7.08 24.48 -15.79
CA ASN A 685 -5.95 23.70 -15.32
C ASN A 685 -6.24 22.88 -14.04
N ALA A 686 -5.31 22.00 -13.68
CA ALA A 686 -5.43 21.05 -12.56
C ALA A 686 -5.44 21.70 -11.15
N THR A 687 -5.14 22.99 -11.04
CA THR A 687 -5.15 23.72 -9.76
C THR A 687 -6.38 24.62 -9.62
N GLY A 688 -7.32 24.57 -10.56
CA GLY A 688 -8.55 25.35 -10.54
C GLY A 688 -8.41 26.77 -11.11
N GLY A 689 -7.34 27.06 -11.85
CA GLY A 689 -7.17 28.32 -12.57
C GLY A 689 -8.22 28.47 -13.69
N GLY A 690 -8.77 29.68 -13.83
CA GLY A 690 -9.87 29.94 -14.75
C GLY A 690 -11.22 29.37 -14.28
N PHE A 691 -11.41 29.24 -12.97
CA PHE A 691 -12.61 28.71 -12.33
C PHE A 691 -13.93 29.24 -12.92
N SER A 692 -14.84 28.32 -13.20
CA SER A 692 -16.21 28.62 -13.60
C SER A 692 -17.16 27.52 -13.12
N GLN A 693 -18.34 27.90 -12.65
CA GLN A 693 -19.39 26.93 -12.29
C GLN A 693 -20.32 26.61 -13.47
N THR A 694 -20.23 27.38 -14.55
CA THR A 694 -21.17 27.29 -15.69
C THR A 694 -20.48 26.99 -17.02
N ASP A 695 -19.19 27.30 -17.15
CA ASP A 695 -18.45 27.16 -18.40
C ASP A 695 -17.86 25.75 -18.54
N GLN A 696 -18.65 24.87 -19.16
CA GLN A 696 -18.27 23.48 -19.42
C GLN A 696 -17.25 23.34 -20.55
N THR A 697 -16.77 24.44 -21.17
CA THR A 697 -15.80 24.36 -22.26
C THR A 697 -14.37 24.10 -21.77
N LYS A 698 -14.12 24.29 -20.47
CA LYS A 698 -12.80 24.23 -19.83
C LYS A 698 -12.26 22.81 -19.65
N SER A 699 -10.93 22.69 -19.58
CA SER A 699 -10.23 21.41 -19.72
C SER A 699 -10.29 20.46 -18.51
N TYR A 700 -10.70 20.97 -17.35
CA TYR A 700 -10.77 20.24 -16.08
C TYR A 700 -12.16 20.37 -15.46
N ILE A 701 -12.65 19.28 -14.87
CA ILE A 701 -13.85 19.24 -14.05
C ILE A 701 -13.45 19.01 -12.60
N GLY A 702 -14.06 19.76 -11.70
CA GLY A 702 -13.80 19.75 -10.27
C GLY A 702 -14.99 19.18 -9.53
N MET A 703 -14.75 18.25 -8.61
CA MET A 703 -15.80 17.74 -7.71
C MET A 703 -15.48 18.05 -6.26
N TYR A 704 -16.50 18.48 -5.52
CA TYR A 704 -16.43 18.77 -4.09
C TYR A 704 -17.73 18.37 -3.41
N GLN A 705 -17.67 17.93 -2.15
CA GLN A 705 -18.87 17.62 -1.37
C GLN A 705 -18.83 18.40 -0.06
N ASP A 706 -19.95 19.04 0.28
CA ASP A 706 -20.17 19.61 1.60
C ASP A 706 -21.65 19.54 2.02
N PHE A 707 -22.04 20.30 3.04
CA PHE A 707 -23.40 20.34 3.58
C PHE A 707 -24.15 21.63 3.21
N ASN A 708 -23.66 22.39 2.23
CA ASN A 708 -24.27 23.61 1.72
C ASN A 708 -24.91 23.32 0.36
N ALA A 709 -26.16 23.73 0.13
CA ALA A 709 -26.81 23.51 -1.15
C ALA A 709 -26.25 24.41 -2.28
N THR A 710 -25.47 25.43 -1.93
CA THR A 710 -24.95 26.44 -2.86
C THR A 710 -23.51 26.12 -3.26
N ASP A 711 -23.20 26.13 -4.56
CA ASP A 711 -21.86 25.81 -5.05
C ASP A 711 -20.79 26.76 -4.50
N SER A 712 -19.73 26.18 -3.95
CA SER A 712 -18.56 26.94 -3.48
C SER A 712 -17.88 27.64 -4.67
N THR A 713 -17.57 28.93 -4.55
CA THR A 713 -16.80 29.69 -5.56
C THR A 713 -15.29 29.56 -5.39
N ALA A 714 -14.83 28.83 -4.37
CA ALA A 714 -13.42 28.62 -4.08
C ALA A 714 -12.86 27.42 -4.88
N PRO A 715 -12.00 27.64 -5.89
CA PRO A 715 -11.46 26.56 -6.73
C PRO A 715 -10.66 25.51 -5.95
N THR A 716 -10.06 25.89 -4.82
CA THR A 716 -9.22 25.01 -3.99
C THR A 716 -10.00 23.91 -3.27
N LYS A 717 -11.33 24.02 -3.18
CA LYS A 717 -12.18 22.99 -2.55
C LYS A 717 -12.47 21.82 -3.49
N TYR A 718 -12.39 22.06 -4.80
CA TYR A 718 -12.70 21.07 -5.81
C TYR A 718 -11.47 20.21 -6.10
N ARG A 719 -11.71 18.90 -6.23
CA ARG A 719 -10.73 17.96 -6.77
C ARG A 719 -10.85 17.97 -8.29
N TRP A 720 -9.83 18.51 -8.94
CA TRP A 720 -9.82 18.71 -10.39
C TRP A 720 -9.31 17.47 -11.12
N THR A 721 -10.03 17.05 -12.15
CA THR A 721 -9.66 15.97 -13.06
C THR A 721 -9.75 16.46 -14.49
N LYS A 722 -8.73 16.17 -15.31
CA LYS A 722 -8.74 16.55 -16.71
C LYS A 722 -9.77 15.69 -17.43
N TRP A 723 -10.88 16.31 -17.82
CA TRP A 723 -11.99 15.63 -18.49
C TRP A 723 -12.04 15.92 -20.00
N LYS A 724 -11.25 16.90 -20.46
CA LYS A 724 -11.10 17.26 -21.87
C LYS A 724 -9.61 17.18 -22.26
N GLY A 725 -9.29 16.26 -23.16
CA GLY A 725 -7.96 16.18 -23.78
C GLY A 725 -7.72 17.35 -24.74
N SER A 726 -6.45 17.70 -24.97
CA SER A 726 -6.07 18.82 -25.86
C SER A 726 -6.28 18.52 -27.36
N ASP A 727 -6.59 17.28 -27.74
CA ASP A 727 -6.78 16.85 -29.14
C ASP A 727 -7.69 15.62 -29.33
N GLY A 728 -8.39 15.15 -28.28
CA GLY A 728 -9.37 14.06 -28.42
C GLY A 728 -8.79 12.68 -28.77
N ALA A 729 -7.49 12.46 -28.66
CA ALA A 729 -6.88 11.15 -28.89
C ALA A 729 -6.50 10.46 -27.58
N GLN A 730 -7.00 9.24 -27.37
CA GLN A 730 -6.66 8.23 -26.35
C GLN A 730 -7.59 8.07 -25.13
N GLY A 731 -8.74 7.45 -25.39
CA GLY A 731 -9.23 6.30 -24.61
C GLY A 731 -9.78 5.30 -25.61
N ILE A 732 -9.35 4.03 -25.60
CA ILE A 732 -9.56 3.07 -26.69
C ILE A 732 -11.08 2.81 -26.92
N PRO A 733 -11.70 3.29 -28.03
CA PRO A 733 -13.08 2.96 -28.36
C PRO A 733 -13.11 1.76 -29.32
N GLY A 734 -14.12 0.91 -29.20
CA GLY A 734 -14.39 -0.17 -30.15
C GLY A 734 -14.59 0.33 -31.58
N LYS A 735 -14.54 -0.59 -32.57
CA LYS A 735 -14.66 -0.29 -34.00
C LYS A 735 -15.79 0.71 -34.30
N ALA A 736 -15.46 1.72 -35.12
CA ALA A 736 -16.34 2.81 -35.52
C ALA A 736 -17.67 2.31 -36.12
N GLY A 737 -18.78 2.71 -35.50
CA GLY A 737 -20.07 2.84 -36.17
C GLY A 737 -20.16 4.20 -36.84
N ALA A 738 -20.75 4.27 -38.04
CA ALA A 738 -21.01 5.52 -38.72
C ALA A 738 -21.95 6.40 -37.87
N ASP A 739 -21.70 7.71 -37.87
CA ASP A 739 -22.54 8.80 -37.32
C ASP A 739 -22.23 9.20 -35.86
N GLY A 740 -21.12 9.92 -35.65
CA GLY A 740 -20.75 10.53 -34.37
C GLY A 740 -21.65 11.71 -33.96
N LYS A 741 -22.90 11.44 -33.54
CA LYS A 741 -23.74 12.42 -32.84
C LYS A 741 -23.65 12.17 -31.33
N THR A 742 -23.37 13.21 -30.56
CA THR A 742 -23.37 13.17 -29.09
C THR A 742 -24.80 13.22 -28.58
N PRO A 743 -25.30 12.20 -27.86
CA PRO A 743 -26.63 12.24 -27.28
C PRO A 743 -26.66 13.16 -26.04
N TYR A 744 -27.65 14.04 -25.98
CA TYR A 744 -27.98 14.84 -24.79
C TYR A 744 -28.98 14.06 -23.94
N ILE A 745 -28.79 14.10 -22.62
CA ILE A 745 -29.72 13.52 -21.65
C ILE A 745 -30.51 14.66 -21.05
N HIS A 746 -31.84 14.52 -21.04
CA HIS A 746 -32.79 15.51 -20.57
C HIS A 746 -33.50 15.01 -19.33
N PHE A 747 -33.76 15.92 -18.40
CA PHE A 747 -34.51 15.65 -17.17
C PHE A 747 -35.74 16.55 -17.07
N ALA A 748 -36.80 16.02 -16.48
CA ALA A 748 -38.00 16.77 -16.15
C ALA A 748 -38.62 16.25 -14.85
N TYR A 749 -39.54 16.99 -14.26
CA TYR A 749 -40.12 16.71 -12.95
C TYR A 749 -41.64 16.89 -12.98
N ALA A 750 -42.40 15.97 -12.43
CA ALA A 750 -43.87 15.99 -12.45
C ALA A 750 -44.45 15.49 -11.13
N ASP A 751 -45.63 15.98 -10.76
CA ASP A 751 -46.33 15.47 -9.56
C ASP A 751 -47.18 14.24 -9.86
N ASN A 752 -47.31 13.85 -11.14
CA ASN A 752 -48.05 12.68 -11.55
C ASN A 752 -47.21 11.69 -12.38
N MET A 753 -47.59 10.42 -12.32
CA MET A 753 -46.88 9.31 -12.97
C MET A 753 -46.88 9.38 -14.51
N THR A 754 -47.75 10.21 -15.10
CA THR A 754 -47.84 10.35 -16.56
C THR A 754 -46.95 11.46 -17.11
N GLY A 755 -46.40 12.33 -16.26
CA GLY A 755 -45.65 13.50 -16.69
C GLY A 755 -46.50 14.65 -17.26
N SER A 756 -47.82 14.53 -17.27
CA SER A 756 -48.69 15.51 -17.95
C SER A 756 -48.64 16.91 -17.32
N ASN A 757 -48.16 17.03 -16.09
CA ASN A 757 -47.93 18.28 -15.39
C ASN A 757 -46.44 18.58 -15.17
N PHE A 758 -45.59 18.14 -16.11
CA PHE A 758 -44.15 18.29 -15.97
C PHE A 758 -43.66 19.75 -15.90
N SER A 759 -42.49 19.90 -15.32
CA SER A 759 -41.66 21.09 -15.22
C SER A 759 -40.23 20.68 -15.55
N LEU A 760 -39.50 21.54 -16.27
CA LEU A 760 -38.06 21.35 -16.49
C LEU A 760 -37.22 21.77 -15.27
N THR A 761 -37.85 22.46 -14.31
CA THR A 761 -37.23 22.86 -13.05
C THR A 761 -37.74 21.98 -11.92
N ASP A 762 -36.82 21.49 -11.11
CA ASP A 762 -37.13 20.71 -9.92
C ASP A 762 -37.80 21.57 -8.84
N LYS A 763 -39.04 21.23 -8.48
CA LYS A 763 -39.79 21.85 -7.36
C LYS A 763 -40.14 20.84 -6.26
N ASN A 764 -39.31 19.82 -6.07
CA ASN A 764 -39.56 18.68 -5.17
C ASN A 764 -40.78 17.82 -5.56
N GLN A 765 -41.05 17.73 -6.85
CA GLN A 765 -42.18 16.97 -7.42
C GLN A 765 -41.91 15.46 -7.35
N GLN A 766 -42.95 14.63 -7.27
CA GLN A 766 -42.82 13.19 -6.93
C GLN A 766 -42.12 12.33 -8.00
N TYR A 767 -42.24 12.68 -9.27
CA TYR A 767 -41.71 11.89 -10.38
C TYR A 767 -40.61 12.65 -11.13
N GLN A 768 -39.55 11.95 -11.52
CA GLN A 768 -38.51 12.44 -12.43
C GLN A 768 -38.65 11.74 -13.79
N GLY A 769 -38.75 12.53 -14.84
CA GLY A 769 -38.70 12.13 -16.23
C GLY A 769 -37.27 12.14 -16.74
N TYR A 770 -36.89 11.16 -17.54
CA TYR A 770 -35.63 11.19 -18.30
C TYR A 770 -35.82 10.70 -19.74
N TYR A 771 -35.11 11.31 -20.68
CA TYR A 771 -34.96 10.78 -22.04
C TYR A 771 -33.63 11.27 -22.63
N SER A 772 -33.20 10.66 -23.73
CA SER A 772 -32.05 11.15 -24.50
C SER A 772 -32.41 11.33 -25.97
N ASP A 773 -31.91 12.40 -26.58
CA ASP A 773 -31.89 12.59 -28.02
C ASP A 773 -30.60 13.32 -28.45
N TYR A 774 -30.54 13.91 -29.65
CA TYR A 774 -29.35 14.60 -30.16
C TYR A 774 -29.51 16.14 -30.20
N THR A 775 -30.50 16.67 -29.48
CA THR A 775 -30.83 18.10 -29.40
C THR A 775 -30.38 18.62 -28.05
N GLU A 776 -29.71 19.77 -28.02
CA GLU A 776 -29.22 20.33 -26.74
C GLU A 776 -30.36 20.87 -25.86
N ALA A 777 -31.45 21.36 -26.47
CA ALA A 777 -32.58 21.91 -25.74
C ALA A 777 -33.52 20.83 -25.19
N ASP A 778 -33.97 20.99 -23.95
CA ASP A 778 -34.97 20.12 -23.33
C ASP A 778 -36.30 20.13 -24.10
N SER A 779 -36.81 18.93 -24.40
CA SER A 779 -38.12 18.77 -25.03
C SER A 779 -39.23 19.26 -24.12
N ILE A 780 -40.15 20.04 -24.67
CA ILE A 780 -41.40 20.40 -23.99
C ILE A 780 -42.50 19.33 -24.16
N ASP A 781 -42.21 18.22 -24.85
CA ASP A 781 -43.10 17.08 -24.96
C ASP A 781 -42.83 16.07 -23.84
N TYR A 782 -43.68 16.10 -22.82
CA TYR A 782 -43.61 15.20 -21.66
C TYR A 782 -43.70 13.72 -22.02
N LYS A 783 -44.23 13.37 -23.19
CA LYS A 783 -44.37 11.98 -23.65
C LYS A 783 -43.03 11.37 -24.09
N LYS A 784 -42.02 12.20 -24.37
CA LYS A 784 -40.65 11.71 -24.65
C LYS A 784 -39.95 11.21 -23.38
N TYR A 785 -40.28 11.79 -22.24
CA TYR A 785 -39.70 11.43 -20.94
C TYR A 785 -40.27 10.11 -20.44
N LYS A 786 -39.38 9.25 -19.93
CA LYS A 786 -39.75 8.10 -19.10
C LYS A 786 -39.79 8.55 -17.64
N TRP A 787 -40.96 8.41 -17.02
CA TRP A 787 -41.24 8.91 -15.68
C TRP A 787 -41.00 7.84 -14.62
N VAL A 788 -40.22 8.17 -13.60
CA VAL A 788 -39.94 7.32 -12.44
C VAL A 788 -40.26 8.06 -11.15
N ASP A 789 -40.86 7.37 -10.19
CA ASP A 789 -41.14 7.95 -8.86
C ASP A 789 -39.83 8.07 -8.08
N ARG A 790 -39.41 9.29 -7.76
CA ARG A 790 -38.15 9.55 -7.06
C ARG A 790 -38.34 9.75 -5.55
N LEU A 791 -39.58 9.83 -5.08
CA LEU A 791 -39.93 9.90 -3.66
C LEU A 791 -40.48 8.57 -3.13
N ALA A 792 -40.54 7.53 -3.97
CA ALA A 792 -40.86 6.19 -3.54
C ALA A 792 -39.80 5.69 -2.54
N ASN A 793 -40.23 5.36 -1.32
CA ASN A 793 -39.46 4.56 -0.37
C ASN A 793 -39.29 3.15 -0.95
N VAL A 794 -38.29 2.98 -1.82
CA VAL A 794 -37.91 1.69 -2.39
C VAL A 794 -37.29 0.83 -1.28
N GLN A 795 -38.11 -0.02 -0.66
CA GLN A 795 -37.65 -1.13 0.15
C GLN A 795 -37.50 -2.36 -0.74
N VAL A 796 -36.26 -2.81 -0.95
CA VAL A 796 -35.95 -4.08 -1.60
C VAL A 796 -35.85 -5.15 -0.51
N GLY A 797 -36.81 -6.07 -0.47
CA GLY A 797 -36.71 -7.27 0.34
C GLY A 797 -35.90 -8.30 -0.43
N GLY A 798 -34.82 -8.81 0.14
CA GLY A 798 -34.00 -9.87 -0.47
C GLY A 798 -34.17 -11.23 0.20
N ARG A 799 -35.29 -11.48 0.89
CA ARG A 799 -35.54 -12.74 1.59
C ARG A 799 -36.89 -13.31 1.18
N ASN A 800 -36.88 -14.53 0.65
CA ASN A 800 -38.10 -15.30 0.44
C ASN A 800 -38.66 -15.75 1.80
N LEU A 801 -39.88 -15.33 2.11
CA LEU A 801 -40.60 -15.71 3.33
C LEU A 801 -41.39 -17.01 3.17
N LEU A 802 -41.55 -17.52 1.94
CA LEU A 802 -42.23 -18.78 1.65
C LEU A 802 -41.23 -19.93 1.65
N ARG A 803 -41.57 -21.00 2.37
CA ARG A 803 -40.76 -22.21 2.50
C ARG A 803 -41.17 -23.31 1.52
N ASN A 804 -40.25 -24.22 1.25
CA ASN A 804 -40.32 -25.31 0.28
C ASN A 804 -40.82 -24.87 -1.10
N THR A 805 -40.39 -23.71 -1.59
CA THR A 805 -40.84 -23.11 -2.86
C THR A 805 -40.26 -23.81 -4.10
N SER A 806 -39.17 -24.58 -3.94
CA SER A 806 -38.58 -25.43 -4.98
C SER A 806 -39.29 -26.79 -5.12
N LEU A 807 -39.75 -27.37 -4.00
CA LEU A 807 -40.29 -28.74 -3.92
C LEU A 807 -41.82 -28.80 -3.87
N LEU A 808 -42.46 -27.74 -3.38
CA LEU A 808 -43.91 -27.60 -3.24
C LEU A 808 -44.62 -28.78 -2.53
N PRO A 809 -44.10 -29.31 -1.40
CA PRO A 809 -44.66 -30.50 -0.75
C PRO A 809 -46.01 -30.22 -0.10
N LEU A 810 -46.95 -31.15 -0.26
CA LEU A 810 -48.24 -31.14 0.44
C LEU A 810 -48.05 -31.42 1.94
N GLY A 811 -48.71 -30.66 2.81
CA GLY A 811 -48.73 -30.93 4.25
C GLY A 811 -49.24 -29.78 5.12
N ASP A 812 -48.67 -29.67 6.32
CA ASP A 812 -49.01 -28.63 7.29
C ASP A 812 -48.52 -27.25 6.81
N HIS A 813 -49.47 -26.48 6.29
CA HIS A 813 -49.25 -25.15 5.74
C HIS A 813 -48.89 -24.08 6.76
N ASN A 814 -48.90 -24.38 8.06
CA ASN A 814 -48.36 -23.51 9.11
C ASN A 814 -46.88 -23.80 9.42
N LYS A 815 -46.34 -24.91 8.90
CA LYS A 815 -44.95 -25.36 9.12
C LYS A 815 -44.13 -25.37 7.83
N GLY A 816 -44.41 -24.45 6.91
CA GLY A 816 -43.63 -24.29 5.68
C GLY A 816 -43.90 -25.34 4.59
N LYS A 817 -44.88 -26.23 4.77
CA LYS A 817 -45.42 -27.06 3.66
C LYS A 817 -46.57 -26.31 2.99
N TRP A 818 -47.16 -26.92 1.97
CA TRP A 818 -48.21 -26.29 1.17
C TRP A 818 -49.53 -27.04 1.29
N ARG A 819 -50.63 -26.31 1.14
CA ARG A 819 -51.98 -26.86 1.15
C ARG A 819 -52.75 -26.39 -0.07
N ILE A 820 -53.48 -27.31 -0.67
CA ILE A 820 -54.53 -27.01 -1.64
C ILE A 820 -55.67 -26.31 -0.90
N THR A 821 -55.96 -25.08 -1.28
CA THR A 821 -57.05 -24.27 -0.74
C THR A 821 -58.05 -23.93 -1.85
N SER A 822 -59.26 -23.50 -1.45
CA SER A 822 -60.44 -23.20 -2.29
C SER A 822 -61.26 -24.38 -2.84
N SER A 823 -62.51 -24.09 -3.24
CA SER A 823 -63.59 -25.04 -3.54
C SER A 823 -63.77 -25.39 -5.03
N GLY A 824 -62.91 -24.89 -5.93
CA GLY A 824 -62.97 -25.26 -7.34
C GLY A 824 -62.76 -26.77 -7.58
N LYS A 825 -63.46 -27.32 -8.57
CA LYS A 825 -63.32 -28.73 -9.00
C LYS A 825 -62.01 -29.06 -9.72
N GLY A 826 -61.17 -28.05 -9.98
CA GLY A 826 -59.86 -28.26 -10.59
C GLY A 826 -58.95 -29.17 -9.76
N THR A 827 -58.04 -29.84 -10.45
CA THR A 827 -57.03 -30.73 -9.84
C THR A 827 -55.68 -30.02 -9.85
N ILE A 828 -54.98 -30.08 -8.70
CA ILE A 828 -53.60 -29.60 -8.58
C ILE A 828 -52.67 -30.80 -8.66
N THR A 829 -51.71 -30.73 -9.58
CA THR A 829 -50.63 -31.72 -9.74
C THR A 829 -49.27 -31.04 -9.58
N ILE A 830 -48.39 -31.65 -8.79
CA ILE A 830 -47.00 -31.21 -8.65
C ILE A 830 -46.13 -32.05 -9.60
N LEU A 831 -45.43 -31.38 -10.51
CA LEU A 831 -44.65 -32.02 -11.59
C LEU A 831 -43.20 -31.57 -11.53
N ASP A 832 -42.30 -32.32 -12.17
CA ASP A 832 -40.92 -31.87 -12.37
C ASP A 832 -40.88 -30.61 -13.25
N ALA A 833 -39.95 -29.70 -12.95
CA ALA A 833 -39.80 -28.42 -13.63
C ALA A 833 -38.45 -28.28 -14.35
N PRO A 834 -38.11 -29.17 -15.31
CA PRO A 834 -36.79 -29.17 -15.95
C PRO A 834 -36.54 -27.95 -16.83
N ASP A 835 -37.60 -27.27 -17.29
CA ASP A 835 -37.58 -26.12 -18.18
C ASP A 835 -37.97 -24.81 -17.48
N ALA A 836 -37.95 -24.77 -16.15
CA ALA A 836 -38.19 -23.55 -15.39
C ALA A 836 -37.12 -22.48 -15.68
N PRO A 837 -37.49 -21.18 -15.69
CA PRO A 837 -36.54 -20.09 -15.97
C PRO A 837 -35.54 -19.85 -14.82
N VAL A 838 -35.78 -20.49 -13.68
CA VAL A 838 -34.95 -20.42 -12.47
C VAL A 838 -34.80 -21.82 -11.88
N LYS A 839 -33.77 -22.04 -11.07
CA LYS A 839 -33.46 -23.35 -10.50
C LYS A 839 -34.48 -23.75 -9.43
N VAL A 840 -35.51 -24.48 -9.84
CA VAL A 840 -36.51 -25.14 -8.99
C VAL A 840 -36.70 -26.59 -9.43
N GLU A 841 -37.08 -27.46 -8.50
CA GLU A 841 -37.24 -28.88 -8.78
C GLU A 841 -38.65 -29.21 -9.29
N LYS A 842 -39.66 -28.56 -8.73
CA LYS A 842 -41.08 -28.82 -9.02
C LYS A 842 -41.83 -27.57 -9.46
N LEU A 843 -42.90 -27.79 -10.22
CA LEU A 843 -43.91 -26.80 -10.59
C LEU A 843 -45.29 -27.26 -10.15
N LEU A 844 -46.17 -26.27 -9.96
CA LEU A 844 -47.59 -26.43 -9.75
C LEU A 844 -48.30 -26.41 -11.10
N ARG A 845 -49.04 -27.46 -11.45
CA ARG A 845 -49.97 -27.45 -12.58
C ARG A 845 -51.40 -27.56 -12.06
N VAL A 846 -52.28 -26.67 -12.51
CA VAL A 846 -53.71 -26.76 -12.23
C VAL A 846 -54.44 -27.14 -13.52
N ILE A 847 -55.29 -28.17 -13.45
CA ILE A 847 -56.09 -28.67 -14.58
C ILE A 847 -57.58 -28.76 -14.22
N ASP A 848 -58.43 -28.86 -15.23
CA ASP A 848 -59.86 -29.19 -15.11
C ASP A 848 -60.70 -28.27 -14.20
N ASN A 849 -60.30 -27.00 -14.05
CA ASN A 849 -61.01 -26.04 -13.21
C ASN A 849 -62.23 -25.41 -13.93
N ASN A 850 -63.15 -26.26 -14.38
CA ASN A 850 -64.19 -25.88 -15.34
C ASN A 850 -65.39 -25.13 -14.73
N GLU A 851 -65.54 -25.07 -13.40
CA GLU A 851 -66.72 -24.49 -12.72
C GLU A 851 -66.50 -23.05 -12.16
N GLY A 852 -65.54 -22.30 -12.68
CA GLY A 852 -65.46 -20.84 -12.47
C GLY A 852 -64.93 -20.35 -11.10
N TRP A 853 -64.78 -21.24 -10.12
CA TRP A 853 -64.19 -20.93 -8.82
C TRP A 853 -62.67 -20.99 -8.86
N ASN A 854 -62.02 -20.52 -7.79
CA ASN A 854 -60.57 -20.53 -7.70
C ASN A 854 -60.06 -21.94 -7.40
N LYS A 855 -58.81 -22.20 -7.77
CA LYS A 855 -58.07 -23.36 -7.31
C LYS A 855 -56.64 -22.94 -6.98
N ASP A 856 -56.32 -22.99 -5.68
CA ASP A 856 -55.17 -22.32 -5.11
C ASP A 856 -54.26 -23.29 -4.34
N TYR A 857 -52.98 -22.96 -4.35
CA TYR A 857 -51.95 -23.60 -3.54
C TYR A 857 -51.38 -22.56 -2.58
N SER A 858 -51.33 -22.90 -1.29
CA SER A 858 -51.12 -21.88 -0.27
C SER A 858 -50.25 -22.28 0.90
N GLN A 859 -49.65 -21.26 1.51
CA GLN A 859 -48.93 -21.32 2.77
C GLN A 859 -49.43 -20.20 3.69
N THR A 860 -49.57 -20.48 4.98
CA THR A 860 -49.98 -19.47 5.97
C THR A 860 -48.76 -18.98 6.72
N LEU A 861 -48.66 -17.66 6.84
CA LEU A 861 -47.51 -17.01 7.45
C LEU A 861 -47.88 -15.73 8.18
N ALA A 862 -47.04 -15.39 9.16
CA ALA A 862 -47.23 -14.22 9.97
C ALA A 862 -46.58 -12.99 9.31
N LEU A 863 -47.37 -11.95 9.05
CA LEU A 863 -46.89 -10.69 8.45
C LEU A 863 -47.00 -9.54 9.44
N GLN A 864 -46.16 -8.52 9.27
CA GLN A 864 -46.24 -7.30 10.07
C GLN A 864 -47.31 -6.38 9.49
N VAL A 865 -48.32 -6.06 10.29
CA VAL A 865 -49.41 -5.14 9.90
C VAL A 865 -48.84 -3.75 9.60
N GLY A 866 -49.26 -3.15 8.48
CA GLY A 866 -48.81 -1.85 8.00
C GLY A 866 -47.60 -1.91 7.05
N GLU A 867 -46.89 -3.03 7.00
CA GLU A 867 -45.73 -3.20 6.12
C GLU A 867 -46.13 -3.63 4.71
N LYS A 868 -45.34 -3.23 3.71
CA LYS A 868 -45.53 -3.63 2.30
C LYS A 868 -44.80 -4.93 2.01
N TYR A 869 -45.46 -5.80 1.25
CA TYR A 869 -44.94 -7.07 0.79
C TYR A 869 -45.18 -7.22 -0.71
N THR A 870 -44.25 -7.90 -1.39
CA THR A 870 -44.36 -8.22 -2.81
C THR A 870 -44.34 -9.73 -3.01
N MET A 871 -45.39 -10.25 -3.63
CA MET A 871 -45.47 -11.63 -4.11
C MET A 871 -44.93 -11.70 -5.54
N SER A 872 -44.24 -12.79 -5.88
CA SER A 872 -43.88 -13.08 -7.26
C SER A 872 -43.92 -14.56 -7.59
N CYS A 873 -44.13 -14.89 -8.86
CA CYS A 873 -43.97 -16.24 -9.40
C CYS A 873 -43.72 -16.20 -10.91
N TYR A 874 -43.28 -17.31 -11.48
CA TYR A 874 -43.33 -17.52 -12.93
C TYR A 874 -44.56 -18.34 -13.28
N ALA A 875 -45.29 -17.95 -14.32
CA ALA A 875 -46.46 -18.68 -14.80
C ALA A 875 -46.55 -18.70 -16.32
N ARG A 876 -47.19 -19.75 -16.85
CA ARG A 876 -47.53 -19.91 -18.27
C ARG A 876 -48.83 -20.69 -18.45
N VAL A 877 -49.44 -20.57 -19.62
CA VAL A 877 -50.49 -21.48 -20.06
C VAL A 877 -49.85 -22.85 -20.28
N SER A 878 -50.40 -23.90 -19.66
CA SER A 878 -49.88 -25.25 -19.80
C SER A 878 -50.06 -25.75 -21.23
N SER A 879 -49.10 -26.51 -21.74
CA SER A 879 -49.19 -27.15 -23.07
C SER A 879 -50.35 -28.15 -23.18
N THR A 880 -50.88 -28.63 -22.05
CA THR A 880 -52.06 -29.50 -22.00
C THR A 880 -53.37 -28.72 -21.92
N SER A 881 -53.34 -27.39 -21.95
CA SER A 881 -54.54 -26.55 -21.92
C SER A 881 -55.26 -26.59 -23.26
N GLU A 882 -56.55 -26.91 -23.27
CA GLU A 882 -57.41 -26.77 -24.45
C GLU A 882 -57.77 -25.30 -24.76
N ARG A 883 -57.45 -24.39 -23.83
CA ARG A 883 -57.68 -22.94 -23.97
C ARG A 883 -56.37 -22.19 -24.17
N SER A 884 -56.42 -21.20 -25.05
CA SER A 884 -55.31 -20.27 -25.33
C SER A 884 -55.06 -19.24 -24.23
N ASN A 885 -55.93 -19.16 -23.23
CA ASN A 885 -55.76 -18.29 -22.08
C ASN A 885 -56.22 -18.95 -20.77
N VAL A 886 -55.67 -18.46 -19.66
CA VAL A 886 -56.03 -18.85 -18.30
C VAL A 886 -55.88 -17.65 -17.37
N THR A 887 -56.63 -17.59 -16.27
CA THR A 887 -56.52 -16.48 -15.31
C THR A 887 -55.61 -16.87 -14.14
N LEU A 888 -54.40 -16.31 -14.10
CA LEU A 888 -53.50 -16.40 -12.95
C LEU A 888 -54.11 -15.66 -11.76
N LEU A 889 -54.04 -16.30 -10.59
CA LEU A 889 -54.47 -15.75 -9.31
C LEU A 889 -53.29 -15.72 -8.33
N LEU A 890 -52.93 -14.50 -7.88
CA LEU A 890 -52.05 -14.28 -6.73
C LEU A 890 -52.85 -13.57 -5.64
N ARG A 891 -52.76 -14.04 -4.40
CA ARG A 891 -53.61 -13.50 -3.33
C ARG A 891 -52.97 -13.63 -1.95
N SER A 892 -53.18 -12.61 -1.12
CA SER A 892 -52.94 -12.69 0.33
C SER A 892 -54.29 -12.66 1.04
N PHE A 893 -54.77 -13.84 1.44
CA PHE A 893 -56.12 -14.05 1.96
C PHE A 893 -56.26 -13.75 3.45
N THR A 894 -57.27 -12.94 3.80
CA THR A 894 -57.79 -12.75 5.17
C THR A 894 -59.32 -12.64 5.14
N THR A 895 -59.97 -12.23 6.24
CA THR A 895 -61.44 -12.25 6.37
C THR A 895 -62.22 -11.26 5.49
N ASN A 896 -61.61 -10.22 4.90
CA ASN A 896 -62.25 -9.22 4.01
C ASN A 896 -61.29 -8.77 2.89
N GLU A 897 -61.69 -8.68 1.61
CA GLU A 897 -60.73 -8.38 0.52
C GLU A 897 -61.24 -7.57 -0.69
N THR A 898 -60.55 -6.47 -0.98
CA THR A 898 -60.60 -5.78 -2.28
C THR A 898 -59.22 -5.39 -2.86
N ASN A 899 -58.14 -5.33 -2.05
CA ASN A 899 -56.86 -4.72 -2.47
C ASN A 899 -55.61 -5.63 -2.41
N ARG A 900 -55.75 -6.95 -2.23
CA ARG A 900 -54.60 -7.89 -2.05
C ARG A 900 -54.67 -9.10 -2.97
N ILE A 901 -55.18 -8.87 -4.16
CA ILE A 901 -55.48 -9.90 -5.14
C ILE A 901 -55.05 -9.42 -6.52
N LEU A 902 -54.35 -10.28 -7.24
CA LEU A 902 -54.07 -10.14 -8.65
C LEU A 902 -54.86 -11.23 -9.39
N LYS A 903 -55.75 -10.80 -10.28
CA LYS A 903 -56.39 -11.66 -11.27
C LYS A 903 -55.93 -11.20 -12.63
N ARG A 904 -55.13 -12.03 -13.31
CA ARG A 904 -54.56 -11.66 -14.61
C ARG A 904 -54.79 -12.76 -15.62
N VAL A 905 -55.48 -12.43 -16.71
CA VAL A 905 -55.56 -13.31 -17.88
C VAL A 905 -54.19 -13.36 -18.53
N ILE A 906 -53.65 -14.56 -18.70
CA ILE A 906 -52.37 -14.82 -19.35
C ILE A 906 -52.59 -15.70 -20.58
N THR A 907 -51.84 -15.44 -21.64
CA THR A 907 -51.89 -16.14 -22.93
C THR A 907 -50.55 -16.78 -23.32
N ASN A 908 -49.49 -16.47 -22.57
CA ASN A 908 -48.14 -16.86 -22.92
C ASN A 908 -47.91 -18.35 -22.60
N THR A 909 -47.39 -19.09 -23.56
CA THR A 909 -46.91 -20.47 -23.39
C THR A 909 -45.47 -20.52 -22.88
N ASP A 910 -44.73 -19.42 -22.99
CA ASP A 910 -43.42 -19.26 -22.35
C ASP A 910 -43.57 -18.73 -20.93
N TRP A 911 -42.61 -19.05 -20.06
CA TRP A 911 -42.58 -18.56 -18.69
C TRP A 911 -42.49 -17.04 -18.63
N GLN A 912 -43.39 -16.44 -17.85
CA GLN A 912 -43.39 -15.01 -17.57
C GLN A 912 -43.48 -14.76 -16.07
N LYS A 913 -42.75 -13.76 -15.58
CA LYS A 913 -42.77 -13.36 -14.16
C LYS A 913 -43.96 -12.46 -13.89
N TYR A 914 -44.70 -12.75 -12.83
CA TYR A 914 -45.84 -11.95 -12.36
C TYR A 914 -45.62 -11.55 -10.91
N THR A 915 -46.05 -10.34 -10.56
CA THR A 915 -45.85 -9.76 -9.23
C THR A 915 -47.11 -9.10 -8.71
N LEU A 916 -47.28 -9.07 -7.38
CA LEU A 916 -48.35 -8.37 -6.67
C LEU A 916 -47.76 -7.75 -5.40
N THR A 917 -47.80 -6.42 -5.30
CA THR A 917 -47.42 -5.70 -4.08
C THR A 917 -48.65 -5.31 -3.29
N PHE A 918 -48.64 -5.53 -1.98
CA PHE A 918 -49.74 -5.19 -1.08
C PHE A 918 -49.24 -4.78 0.30
N THR A 919 -50.07 -4.07 1.07
CA THR A 919 -49.81 -3.78 2.48
C THR A 919 -50.51 -4.82 3.34
N ALA A 920 -49.79 -5.45 4.29
CA ALA A 920 -50.39 -6.40 5.21
C ALA A 920 -51.30 -5.68 6.21
N ASP A 921 -52.55 -6.13 6.36
CA ASP A 921 -53.51 -5.56 7.33
C ASP A 921 -53.84 -6.51 8.49
N ALA A 922 -53.37 -7.75 8.41
CA ALA A 922 -53.55 -8.78 9.42
C ALA A 922 -52.20 -9.43 9.73
N SER A 923 -52.05 -9.91 10.96
CA SER A 923 -50.85 -10.60 11.39
C SER A 923 -50.75 -12.01 10.82
N THR A 924 -51.84 -12.62 10.35
CA THR A 924 -51.87 -13.96 9.76
C THR A 924 -52.49 -13.89 8.38
N ASN A 925 -51.74 -14.30 7.35
CA ASN A 925 -52.18 -14.24 5.97
C ASN A 925 -51.98 -15.59 5.30
N SER A 926 -52.96 -16.01 4.50
CA SER A 926 -52.82 -17.18 3.63
C SER A 926 -52.39 -16.72 2.25
N VAL A 927 -51.13 -16.97 1.91
CA VAL A 927 -50.50 -16.56 0.65
C VAL A 927 -50.75 -17.63 -0.39
N GLN A 928 -51.39 -17.24 -1.49
CA GLN A 928 -52.05 -18.14 -2.44
C GLN A 928 -51.56 -17.88 -3.88
N PHE A 929 -51.26 -18.97 -4.57
CA PHE A 929 -50.90 -19.01 -5.99
C PHE A 929 -51.79 -20.05 -6.69
N GLY A 930 -52.43 -19.67 -7.78
CA GLY A 930 -53.39 -20.57 -8.42
C GLY A 930 -54.01 -20.00 -9.68
N GLN A 931 -55.19 -20.51 -10.00
CA GLN A 931 -55.98 -20.00 -11.11
C GLN A 931 -57.43 -19.75 -10.74
N GLN A 932 -58.06 -18.87 -11.51
CA GLN A 932 -59.51 -18.67 -11.49
C GLN A 932 -60.12 -19.07 -12.84
N GLY A 933 -61.16 -19.90 -12.81
CA GLY A 933 -61.85 -20.36 -14.02
C GLY A 933 -61.10 -21.41 -14.83
N ALA A 934 -61.62 -21.68 -16.03
CA ALA A 934 -61.21 -22.81 -16.86
C ALA A 934 -59.93 -22.55 -17.68
N GLY A 935 -59.24 -23.63 -18.03
CA GLY A 935 -57.90 -23.63 -18.62
C GLY A 935 -56.90 -24.33 -17.70
N ASN A 936 -55.71 -24.61 -18.22
CA ASN A 936 -54.64 -25.24 -17.46
C ASN A 936 -53.46 -24.27 -17.30
N ILE A 937 -53.01 -24.05 -16.08
CA ILE A 937 -51.88 -23.16 -15.76
C ILE A 937 -50.72 -23.96 -15.17
N GLU A 938 -49.50 -23.52 -15.45
CA GLU A 938 -48.30 -23.93 -14.72
C GLU A 938 -47.71 -22.73 -13.99
N ILE A 939 -47.33 -22.92 -12.73
CA ILE A 939 -46.76 -21.92 -11.85
C ILE A 939 -45.52 -22.51 -11.17
N CYS A 940 -44.41 -21.79 -11.14
CA CYS A 940 -43.21 -22.19 -10.42
C CYS A 940 -42.55 -21.01 -9.70
N ALA A 941 -41.61 -21.33 -8.81
CA ALA A 941 -40.80 -20.36 -8.07
C ALA A 941 -41.64 -19.28 -7.33
N PRO A 942 -42.65 -19.66 -6.52
CA PRO A 942 -43.40 -18.70 -5.73
C PRO A 942 -42.51 -18.05 -4.67
N MET A 943 -42.66 -16.74 -4.51
CA MET A 943 -41.85 -15.94 -3.59
C MET A 943 -42.72 -14.88 -2.91
N LEU A 944 -42.41 -14.59 -1.64
CA LEU A 944 -42.96 -13.46 -0.90
C LEU A 944 -41.83 -12.71 -0.21
N GLU A 945 -41.79 -11.41 -0.38
CA GLU A 945 -40.70 -10.56 0.10
C GLU A 945 -41.27 -9.34 0.84
N LYS A 946 -40.61 -8.91 1.92
CA LYS A 946 -40.93 -7.64 2.57
C LYS A 946 -40.36 -6.50 1.74
N GLY A 947 -41.21 -5.68 1.14
CA GLY A 947 -40.79 -4.59 0.27
C GLY A 947 -41.73 -4.37 -0.90
N THR A 948 -41.32 -3.50 -1.81
CA THR A 948 -42.15 -3.00 -2.93
C THR A 948 -41.67 -3.46 -4.30
N ILE A 949 -40.53 -4.14 -4.36
CA ILE A 949 -39.93 -4.65 -5.60
C ILE A 949 -39.67 -6.15 -5.41
N ALA A 950 -40.06 -6.95 -6.41
CA ALA A 950 -39.74 -8.37 -6.44
C ALA A 950 -38.29 -8.58 -6.91
N THR A 951 -37.51 -9.36 -6.17
CA THR A 951 -36.13 -9.72 -6.57
C THR A 951 -36.10 -11.02 -7.36
N ASP A 952 -34.92 -11.43 -7.81
CA ASP A 952 -34.74 -12.72 -8.47
C ASP A 952 -35.00 -13.88 -7.50
N TYR A 953 -35.50 -15.00 -8.04
CA TYR A 953 -35.92 -16.12 -7.20
C TYR A 953 -34.75 -16.69 -6.41
N GLN A 954 -35.01 -16.91 -5.13
CA GLN A 954 -34.14 -17.62 -4.21
C GLN A 954 -35.01 -18.46 -3.25
N PRO A 955 -34.55 -19.66 -2.85
CA PRO A 955 -35.24 -20.45 -1.82
C PRO A 955 -35.26 -19.70 -0.49
N ALA A 956 -36.17 -20.07 0.41
CA ALA A 956 -36.09 -19.55 1.77
C ALA A 956 -34.76 -20.00 2.41
N PRO A 957 -34.08 -19.12 3.18
CA PRO A 957 -32.88 -19.50 3.93
C PRO A 957 -33.09 -20.78 4.76
N GLU A 958 -34.29 -20.96 5.32
CA GLU A 958 -34.69 -22.13 6.10
C GLU A 958 -34.71 -23.43 5.28
N ASP A 959 -35.06 -23.37 3.99
CA ASP A 959 -35.05 -24.56 3.13
C ASP A 959 -33.60 -24.96 2.81
N THR A 960 -32.73 -23.97 2.64
CA THR A 960 -31.30 -24.18 2.42
C THR A 960 -30.67 -24.77 3.67
N GLN A 961 -31.03 -24.26 4.85
CA GLN A 961 -30.58 -24.79 6.14
C GLN A 961 -31.08 -26.21 6.38
N GLU A 962 -32.35 -26.54 6.15
CA GLU A 962 -32.85 -27.92 6.29
C GLU A 962 -32.21 -28.90 5.29
N GLN A 963 -31.87 -28.45 4.08
CA GLN A 963 -31.09 -29.28 3.14
C GLN A 963 -29.65 -29.50 3.60
N ILE A 964 -29.07 -28.55 4.34
CA ILE A 964 -27.75 -28.69 4.96
C ILE A 964 -27.86 -29.66 6.15
N ASP A 965 -28.86 -29.46 7.02
CA ASP A 965 -29.08 -30.25 8.24
C ASP A 965 -29.42 -31.72 7.89
N SER A 966 -30.28 -31.96 6.89
CA SER A 966 -30.60 -33.32 6.43
C SER A 966 -29.43 -34.04 5.75
N LYS A 967 -28.47 -33.30 5.19
CA LYS A 967 -27.19 -33.84 4.71
C LYS A 967 -26.15 -33.99 5.83
N ALA A 968 -26.36 -33.35 6.98
CA ALA A 968 -25.55 -33.52 8.18
C ALA A 968 -25.98 -34.75 9.00
N ASP A 969 -27.25 -35.18 8.90
CA ASP A 969 -27.78 -36.39 9.56
C ASP A 969 -27.30 -37.71 8.93
N SER A 970 -26.82 -37.67 7.68
CA SER A 970 -26.08 -38.79 7.09
C SER A 970 -24.64 -38.68 7.56
N ALA A 971 -24.27 -39.44 8.60
CA ALA A 971 -22.93 -39.47 9.17
C ALA A 971 -21.86 -39.40 8.07
N LEU A 972 -21.20 -38.24 7.96
CA LEU A 972 -20.10 -38.00 7.03
C LEU A 972 -19.05 -39.09 7.25
N THR A 973 -18.74 -39.86 6.22
CA THR A 973 -17.70 -40.89 6.35
C THR A 973 -16.36 -40.21 6.63
N GLN A 974 -15.46 -40.88 7.36
CA GLN A 974 -14.13 -40.35 7.69
C GLN A 974 -13.36 -39.88 6.44
N GLU A 975 -13.64 -40.49 5.29
CA GLU A 975 -13.12 -40.08 3.97
C GLU A 975 -13.66 -38.72 3.50
N GLN A 976 -14.94 -38.42 3.73
CA GLN A 976 -15.54 -37.13 3.42
C GLN A 976 -15.05 -36.03 4.37
N LEU A 977 -14.76 -36.36 5.63
CA LEU A 977 -14.15 -35.42 6.59
C LEU A 977 -12.71 -35.07 6.21
N ASN A 978 -11.92 -36.06 5.79
CA ASN A 978 -10.57 -35.85 5.27
C ASN A 978 -10.57 -35.09 3.93
N ALA A 979 -11.54 -35.35 3.05
CA ALA A 979 -11.70 -34.63 1.79
C ALA A 979 -12.18 -33.18 2.00
N LEU A 980 -12.99 -32.92 3.03
CA LEU A 980 -13.43 -31.59 3.41
C LEU A 980 -12.31 -30.79 4.08
N GLU A 981 -11.46 -31.44 4.89
CA GLU A 981 -10.27 -30.82 5.46
C GLU A 981 -9.19 -30.54 4.40
N ALA A 982 -9.02 -31.44 3.43
CA ALA A 982 -8.19 -31.20 2.25
C ALA A 982 -8.75 -30.06 1.37
N LYS A 983 -10.08 -30.00 1.15
CA LYS A 983 -10.73 -28.88 0.46
C LYS A 983 -10.67 -27.58 1.24
N ARG A 984 -10.76 -27.61 2.58
CA ARG A 984 -10.60 -26.43 3.44
C ARG A 984 -9.18 -25.90 3.33
N LEU A 985 -8.17 -26.78 3.37
CA LEU A 985 -6.76 -26.42 3.18
C LEU A 985 -6.50 -25.90 1.77
N GLN A 986 -7.12 -26.49 0.75
CA GLN A 986 -7.04 -26.04 -0.63
C GLN A 986 -7.71 -24.68 -0.83
N MET A 987 -8.90 -24.47 -0.25
CA MET A 987 -9.63 -23.19 -0.28
C MET A 987 -8.91 -22.10 0.53
N GLU A 988 -8.27 -22.44 1.65
CA GLU A 988 -7.44 -21.52 2.43
C GLU A 988 -6.15 -21.17 1.69
N THR A 989 -5.58 -22.12 0.95
CA THR A 989 -4.44 -21.90 0.04
C THR A 989 -4.85 -21.05 -1.16
N GLU A 990 -6.04 -21.28 -1.73
CA GLU A 990 -6.62 -20.50 -2.83
C GLU A 990 -7.08 -19.11 -2.40
N LEU A 991 -7.58 -18.94 -1.17
CA LEU A 991 -7.92 -17.64 -0.56
C LEU A 991 -6.66 -16.85 -0.19
N LYS A 992 -5.63 -17.52 0.34
CA LYS A 992 -4.30 -16.91 0.53
C LYS A 992 -3.69 -16.52 -0.83
N ALA A 993 -3.80 -17.38 -1.85
CA ALA A 993 -3.37 -17.09 -3.22
C ALA A 993 -4.17 -15.94 -3.87
N LYS A 994 -5.49 -15.85 -3.63
CA LYS A 994 -6.36 -14.75 -4.08
C LYS A 994 -6.07 -13.44 -3.35
N ALA A 995 -5.85 -13.47 -2.04
CA ALA A 995 -5.45 -12.30 -1.26
C ALA A 995 -4.07 -11.79 -1.70
N THR A 996 -3.13 -12.69 -2.03
CA THR A 996 -1.86 -12.30 -2.67
C THR A 996 -2.05 -11.79 -4.09
N LEU A 997 -3.02 -12.27 -4.87
CA LEU A 997 -3.36 -11.72 -6.20
C LEU A 997 -3.93 -10.30 -6.12
N GLU A 998 -4.73 -10.00 -5.10
CA GLU A 998 -5.28 -8.67 -4.84
C GLU A 998 -4.16 -7.69 -4.40
N GLN A 999 -3.27 -8.13 -3.52
CA GLN A 999 -2.06 -7.39 -3.14
C GLN A 999 -1.08 -7.20 -4.32
N VAL A 1000 -0.96 -8.19 -5.21
CA VAL A 1000 -0.18 -8.11 -6.45
C VAL A 1000 -0.83 -7.14 -7.43
N SER A 1001 -2.17 -7.09 -7.53
CA SER A 1001 -2.89 -6.13 -8.37
C SER A 1001 -2.75 -4.68 -7.84
N GLU A 1002 -2.76 -4.49 -6.53
CA GLU A 1002 -2.47 -3.20 -5.88
C GLU A 1002 -1.00 -2.77 -6.09
N LEU A 1003 -0.05 -3.71 -5.99
CA LEU A 1003 1.35 -3.48 -6.32
C LEU A 1003 1.58 -3.22 -7.81
N GLU A 1004 0.87 -3.90 -8.71
CA GLU A 1004 0.91 -3.63 -10.16
C GLU A 1004 0.36 -2.23 -10.45
N THR A 1005 -0.73 -1.84 -9.79
CA THR A 1005 -1.30 -0.50 -9.89
C THR A 1005 -0.31 0.55 -9.36
N PHE A 1006 0.34 0.30 -8.23
CA PHE A 1006 1.34 1.18 -7.63
C PHE A 1006 2.63 1.27 -8.46
N ILE A 1007 3.14 0.15 -8.99
CA ILE A 1007 4.32 0.11 -9.86
C ILE A 1007 4.02 0.77 -11.21
N ASN A 1008 2.82 0.58 -11.77
CA ASN A 1008 2.41 1.26 -13.00
C ASN A 1008 2.22 2.76 -12.76
N ALA A 1009 1.70 3.16 -11.59
CA ALA A 1009 1.64 4.56 -11.18
C ALA A 1009 3.05 5.17 -11.03
N LEU A 1010 4.00 4.47 -10.40
CA LEU A 1010 5.40 4.91 -10.28
C LEU A 1010 6.11 4.97 -11.64
N LYS A 1011 5.84 4.04 -12.56
CA LYS A 1011 6.35 4.07 -13.94
C LYS A 1011 5.75 5.23 -14.73
N GLN A 1012 4.46 5.51 -14.55
CA GLN A 1012 3.83 6.71 -15.12
C GLN A 1012 4.43 7.98 -14.52
N GLU A 1013 4.70 8.03 -13.21
CA GLU A 1013 5.33 9.17 -12.55
C GLU A 1013 6.78 9.39 -13.03
N ASP A 1014 7.56 8.33 -13.26
CA ASP A 1014 8.90 8.41 -13.87
C ASP A 1014 8.83 8.80 -15.35
N THR A 1015 7.84 8.30 -16.10
CA THR A 1015 7.65 8.66 -17.52
C THR A 1015 7.17 10.10 -17.67
N ASP A 1016 6.21 10.54 -16.86
CA ASP A 1016 5.71 11.92 -16.80
C ASP A 1016 6.77 12.87 -16.25
N GLY A 1017 7.60 12.41 -15.31
CA GLY A 1017 8.77 13.13 -14.79
C GLY A 1017 9.83 13.32 -15.88
N ARG A 1018 10.17 12.26 -16.62
CA ARG A 1018 11.07 12.33 -17.78
C ARG A 1018 10.50 13.18 -18.90
N GLN A 1019 9.21 13.08 -19.18
CA GLN A 1019 8.56 13.88 -20.22
C GLN A 1019 8.48 15.36 -19.84
N LYS A 1020 8.24 15.68 -18.55
CA LYS A 1020 8.38 17.04 -18.01
C LYS A 1020 9.80 17.54 -18.06
N ILE A 1021 10.80 16.70 -17.80
CA ILE A 1021 12.22 17.08 -17.94
C ILE A 1021 12.58 17.29 -19.40
N ILE A 1022 12.06 16.50 -20.34
CA ILE A 1022 12.26 16.68 -21.78
C ILE A 1022 11.56 17.97 -22.24
N GLU A 1023 10.32 18.23 -21.83
CA GLU A 1023 9.63 19.48 -22.12
C GLU A 1023 10.30 20.70 -21.46
N LEU A 1024 10.76 20.60 -20.22
CA LEU A 1024 11.55 21.66 -19.58
C LEU A 1024 12.86 21.89 -20.31
N THR A 1025 13.58 20.83 -20.68
CA THR A 1025 14.84 20.91 -21.42
C THR A 1025 14.62 21.53 -22.79
N LYS A 1026 13.54 21.17 -23.49
CA LYS A 1026 13.17 21.75 -24.79
C LYS A 1026 12.75 23.22 -24.67
N THR A 1027 12.03 23.57 -23.60
CA THR A 1027 11.66 24.96 -23.28
C THR A 1027 12.89 25.78 -22.84
N ILE A 1028 13.85 25.16 -22.15
CA ILE A 1028 15.13 25.77 -21.79
C ILE A 1028 16.00 25.95 -23.03
N GLU A 1029 16.06 24.99 -23.94
CA GLU A 1029 16.76 25.08 -25.23
C GLU A 1029 16.17 26.17 -26.13
N GLU A 1030 14.84 26.28 -26.19
CA GLU A 1030 14.13 27.37 -26.90
C GLU A 1030 14.40 28.73 -26.23
N ARG A 1031 14.41 28.81 -24.89
CA ARG A 1031 14.79 30.03 -24.16
C ARG A 1031 16.28 30.38 -24.28
N VAL A 1032 17.17 29.38 -24.39
CA VAL A 1032 18.61 29.57 -24.62
C VAL A 1032 18.87 30.09 -26.03
N LYS A 1033 18.09 29.64 -27.02
CA LYS A 1033 18.05 30.21 -28.38
C LYS A 1033 17.63 31.69 -28.39
N ASP A 1034 16.71 32.09 -27.51
CA ASP A 1034 16.31 33.49 -27.32
C ASP A 1034 17.32 34.31 -26.47
N ILE A 1035 18.23 33.66 -25.72
CA ILE A 1035 19.29 34.28 -24.90
C ILE A 1035 20.61 34.45 -25.67
N GLU A 1036 20.87 33.66 -26.71
CA GLU A 1036 22.06 33.79 -27.58
C GLU A 1036 22.28 35.23 -28.10
N PRO A 1037 21.24 35.98 -28.54
CA PRO A 1037 21.37 37.39 -28.92
C PRO A 1037 21.67 38.33 -27.73
N ILE A 1038 21.30 37.95 -26.50
CA ILE A 1038 21.48 38.74 -25.28
C ILE A 1038 22.92 38.64 -24.76
N MET A 1039 23.61 37.50 -24.95
CA MET A 1039 25.04 37.38 -24.61
C MET A 1039 25.94 38.26 -25.51
N GLU A 1040 25.62 38.38 -26.80
CA GLU A 1040 26.29 39.34 -27.70
C GLU A 1040 26.04 40.80 -27.26
N TYR A 1041 24.83 41.12 -26.79
CA TYR A 1041 24.49 42.43 -26.24
C TYR A 1041 25.20 42.72 -24.90
N SER A 1042 25.38 41.71 -24.05
CA SER A 1042 26.10 41.81 -22.77
C SER A 1042 27.58 42.14 -22.96
N GLN A 1043 28.25 41.57 -23.97
CA GLN A 1043 29.65 41.91 -24.28
C GLN A 1043 29.78 43.34 -24.82
N LYS A 1044 28.79 43.82 -25.60
CA LYS A 1044 28.71 45.22 -26.05
C LYS A 1044 28.45 46.20 -24.90
N LEU A 1045 27.59 45.84 -23.94
CA LEU A 1045 27.31 46.67 -22.76
C LEU A 1045 28.52 46.76 -21.81
N GLN A 1046 29.27 45.66 -21.62
CA GLN A 1046 30.54 45.69 -20.85
C GLN A 1046 31.61 46.59 -21.50
N PHE A 1047 31.68 46.64 -22.83
CA PHE A 1047 32.56 47.58 -23.54
C PHE A 1047 32.12 49.04 -23.31
N MET A 1048 30.81 49.32 -23.34
CA MET A 1048 30.30 50.67 -23.08
C MET A 1048 30.55 51.13 -21.63
N ASP A 1049 30.32 50.28 -20.63
CA ASP A 1049 30.56 50.61 -19.21
C ASP A 1049 32.05 50.79 -18.87
N THR A 1050 32.94 50.12 -19.61
CA THR A 1050 34.39 50.18 -19.35
C THR A 1050 35.06 51.39 -20.01
N TYR A 1051 34.54 51.84 -21.17
CA TYR A 1051 35.21 52.83 -22.02
C TYR A 1051 34.39 54.10 -22.26
N ILE A 1052 33.13 54.20 -21.81
CA ILE A 1052 32.28 55.37 -22.02
C ILE A 1052 31.62 55.81 -20.71
N THR A 1053 31.94 57.02 -20.26
CA THR A 1053 31.33 57.63 -19.05
C THR A 1053 30.53 58.86 -19.44
N GLN A 1054 29.23 58.89 -19.14
CA GLN A 1054 28.35 60.04 -19.41
C GLN A 1054 27.99 60.77 -18.11
N GLY A 1055 28.19 62.09 -18.06
CA GLY A 1055 27.82 62.94 -16.92
C GLY A 1055 27.33 64.31 -17.35
N ASN A 1056 26.89 65.15 -16.40
CA ASN A 1056 26.26 66.45 -16.66
C ASN A 1056 27.12 67.47 -17.46
N GLY A 1057 28.40 67.20 -17.69
CA GLY A 1057 29.31 68.03 -18.49
C GLY A 1057 29.71 67.48 -19.87
N GLY A 1058 29.21 66.30 -20.27
CA GLY A 1058 29.57 65.66 -21.55
C GLY A 1058 29.82 64.15 -21.46
N MET A 1059 30.24 63.54 -22.57
CA MET A 1059 30.59 62.12 -22.70
C MET A 1059 32.11 61.94 -22.80
N ILE A 1060 32.68 61.08 -21.97
CA ILE A 1060 34.12 60.73 -21.98
C ILE A 1060 34.26 59.34 -22.60
N ILE A 1061 35.17 59.18 -23.56
CA ILE A 1061 35.51 57.92 -24.21
C ILE A 1061 36.99 57.60 -23.90
N GLY A 1062 37.21 56.56 -23.09
CA GLY A 1062 38.52 56.07 -22.64
C GLY A 1062 38.36 55.13 -21.43
N ALA A 1063 39.26 54.16 -21.28
CA ALA A 1063 39.22 53.23 -20.14
C ALA A 1063 39.37 54.01 -18.81
N ASN A 1064 38.74 53.56 -17.74
CA ASN A 1064 38.98 54.12 -16.40
C ASN A 1064 40.49 54.08 -16.08
N GLU A 1065 41.05 55.23 -15.70
CA GLU A 1065 42.48 55.50 -15.47
C GLU A 1065 43.41 55.57 -16.69
N SER A 1066 42.89 55.52 -17.92
CA SER A 1066 43.70 55.76 -19.13
C SER A 1066 44.25 57.18 -19.15
N THR A 1067 45.54 57.31 -19.44
CA THR A 1067 46.21 58.60 -19.67
C THR A 1067 45.74 59.28 -20.95
N THR A 1068 45.11 58.54 -21.87
CA THR A 1068 44.60 59.06 -23.15
C THR A 1068 43.07 58.88 -23.21
N LYS A 1069 42.33 59.97 -23.44
CA LYS A 1069 40.86 59.97 -23.46
C LYS A 1069 40.31 61.02 -24.42
N VAL A 1070 39.12 60.77 -24.95
CA VAL A 1070 38.36 61.73 -25.76
C VAL A 1070 37.21 62.27 -24.92
N VAL A 1071 37.08 63.59 -24.82
CA VAL A 1071 36.00 64.25 -24.07
C VAL A 1071 35.12 64.99 -25.05
N VAL A 1072 33.88 64.53 -25.21
CA VAL A 1072 32.86 65.11 -26.05
C VAL A 1072 31.93 65.95 -25.18
N THR A 1073 31.92 67.26 -25.41
CA THR A 1073 30.98 68.20 -24.80
C THR A 1073 30.09 68.80 -25.89
N PRO A 1074 28.96 69.46 -25.56
CA PRO A 1074 28.11 70.08 -26.58
C PRO A 1074 28.82 71.09 -27.48
N GLU A 1075 29.92 71.70 -27.01
CA GLU A 1075 30.64 72.76 -27.74
C GLU A 1075 31.97 72.32 -28.36
N ARG A 1076 32.55 71.19 -27.93
CA ARG A 1076 33.89 70.73 -28.36
C ARG A 1076 34.11 69.23 -28.17
N ILE A 1077 34.89 68.63 -29.06
CA ILE A 1077 35.47 67.29 -28.92
C ILE A 1077 36.97 67.44 -28.63
N SER A 1078 37.41 67.05 -27.44
CA SER A 1078 38.77 67.17 -26.95
C SER A 1078 39.48 65.82 -26.99
N PHE A 1079 40.68 65.74 -27.55
CA PHE A 1079 41.57 64.59 -27.45
C PHE A 1079 42.62 64.92 -26.39
N GLN A 1080 42.67 64.15 -25.31
CA GLN A 1080 43.56 64.40 -24.17
C GLN A 1080 44.56 63.26 -24.02
N SER A 1081 45.81 63.60 -23.71
CA SER A 1081 46.88 62.66 -23.36
C SER A 1081 47.69 63.19 -22.18
N GLY A 1082 47.96 62.36 -21.18
CA GLY A 1082 48.68 62.75 -19.95
C GLY A 1082 47.97 63.83 -19.11
N GLY A 1083 46.65 64.00 -19.29
CA GLY A 1083 45.86 65.05 -18.64
C GLY A 1083 45.85 66.41 -19.36
N SER A 1084 46.55 66.56 -20.49
CA SER A 1084 46.55 67.77 -21.33
C SER A 1084 45.79 67.54 -22.64
N GLU A 1085 45.11 68.56 -23.15
CA GLU A 1085 44.50 68.54 -24.48
C GLU A 1085 45.59 68.62 -25.55
N VAL A 1086 45.56 67.70 -26.52
CA VAL A 1086 46.57 67.59 -27.60
C VAL A 1086 46.00 67.87 -28.98
N ALA A 1087 44.67 67.73 -29.11
CA ALA A 1087 43.91 68.17 -30.27
C ALA A 1087 42.46 68.41 -29.85
N TYR A 1088 41.73 69.26 -30.55
CA TYR A 1088 40.29 69.38 -30.38
C TYR A 1088 39.58 69.80 -31.65
N ILE A 1089 38.29 69.50 -31.71
CA ILE A 1089 37.38 69.97 -32.75
C ILE A 1089 36.36 70.87 -32.08
N SER A 1090 36.31 72.14 -32.48
CA SER A 1090 35.25 73.08 -32.10
C SER A 1090 34.99 74.03 -33.26
N GLN A 1091 33.77 74.57 -33.35
CA GLN A 1091 33.41 75.57 -34.37
C GLN A 1091 33.79 75.17 -35.82
N SER A 1092 33.62 73.89 -36.15
CA SER A 1092 33.96 73.30 -37.46
C SER A 1092 35.44 73.31 -37.84
N MET A 1093 36.36 73.56 -36.90
CA MET A 1093 37.80 73.53 -37.13
C MET A 1093 38.47 72.46 -36.25
N LEU A 1094 39.40 71.71 -36.85
CA LEU A 1094 40.27 70.77 -36.13
C LEU A 1094 41.56 71.50 -35.75
N HIS A 1095 41.79 71.65 -34.46
CA HIS A 1095 43.01 72.19 -33.88
C HIS A 1095 43.87 71.03 -33.40
N ILE A 1096 45.13 70.99 -33.82
CA ILE A 1096 46.13 70.00 -33.36
C ILE A 1096 47.35 70.78 -32.93
N ASP A 1097 47.75 70.64 -31.67
CA ASP A 1097 48.84 71.45 -31.12
C ASP A 1097 50.21 70.99 -31.62
N ASN A 1098 50.38 69.70 -31.94
CA ASN A 1098 51.57 69.13 -32.59
C ASN A 1098 51.24 67.80 -33.30
N GLY A 1099 51.14 67.79 -34.64
CA GLY A 1099 50.84 66.58 -35.43
C GLY A 1099 51.53 66.52 -36.80
N VAL A 1100 51.83 65.31 -37.28
CA VAL A 1100 52.39 65.04 -38.61
C VAL A 1100 51.30 64.44 -39.51
N PHE A 1101 50.96 65.10 -40.61
CA PHE A 1101 49.98 64.60 -41.59
C PHE A 1101 50.69 63.82 -42.72
N THR A 1102 50.31 62.56 -42.94
CA THR A 1102 50.77 61.77 -44.09
C THR A 1102 49.61 61.54 -45.06
N MET A 1103 49.71 62.06 -46.29
CA MET A 1103 48.71 61.92 -47.36
C MET A 1103 48.93 60.65 -48.17
N SER A 1104 48.00 59.69 -48.13
CA SER A 1104 47.60 58.88 -49.30
C SER A 1104 46.32 58.09 -49.01
N LEU A 1105 45.34 58.23 -49.89
CA LEU A 1105 44.03 57.57 -49.87
C LEU A 1105 43.86 56.84 -51.21
N GLN A 1106 43.63 55.53 -51.17
CA GLN A 1106 43.19 54.75 -52.34
C GLN A 1106 42.09 53.78 -51.92
N LEU A 1107 40.89 53.98 -52.45
CA LEU A 1107 39.66 53.21 -52.19
C LEU A 1107 39.42 52.25 -53.37
N GLY A 1108 39.22 50.96 -53.08
CA GLY A 1108 38.90 49.93 -54.08
C GLY A 1108 37.45 49.97 -54.57
N HIS A 1109 37.16 49.21 -55.63
CA HIS A 1109 35.86 49.17 -56.31
C HIS A 1109 34.85 48.27 -55.58
N TYR A 1110 33.62 48.77 -55.46
CA TYR A 1110 32.50 48.02 -54.90
C TYR A 1110 31.34 47.96 -55.89
N ILE A 1111 30.60 46.85 -55.88
CA ILE A 1111 29.30 46.77 -56.54
C ILE A 1111 28.20 46.60 -55.50
N THR A 1112 27.11 47.33 -55.70
CA THR A 1112 25.94 47.25 -54.84
C THR A 1112 24.87 46.44 -55.54
N ARG A 1113 24.37 45.39 -54.89
CA ARG A 1113 23.27 44.55 -55.39
C ARG A 1113 22.30 44.25 -54.25
N ALA A 1114 21.04 43.95 -54.59
CA ALA A 1114 20.04 43.53 -53.61
C ALA A 1114 20.53 42.28 -52.86
N HIS A 1115 20.39 42.30 -51.53
CA HIS A 1115 20.91 41.26 -50.65
C HIS A 1115 20.13 39.94 -50.87
N PRO A 1116 20.79 38.77 -51.02
CA PRO A 1116 20.14 37.51 -51.45
C PRO A 1116 19.05 36.97 -50.52
N LYS A 1117 18.96 37.50 -49.30
CA LYS A 1117 17.99 37.10 -48.27
C LYS A 1117 17.03 38.22 -47.86
N ASN A 1118 17.18 39.43 -48.40
CA ASN A 1118 16.31 40.57 -48.12
C ASN A 1118 16.35 41.58 -49.27
N GLU A 1119 15.28 41.62 -50.07
CA GLU A 1119 15.18 42.43 -51.30
C GLU A 1119 15.11 43.94 -51.06
N TYR A 1120 14.85 44.37 -49.81
CA TYR A 1120 14.80 45.79 -49.44
C TYR A 1120 16.15 46.33 -48.94
N VAL A 1121 17.19 45.50 -48.90
CA VAL A 1121 18.53 45.87 -48.44
C VAL A 1121 19.52 45.71 -49.59
N ASN A 1122 20.22 46.81 -49.92
CA ASN A 1122 21.30 46.80 -50.89
C ASN A 1122 22.64 46.52 -50.18
N GLY A 1123 23.28 45.40 -50.51
CA GLY A 1123 24.61 45.05 -50.02
C GLY A 1123 25.69 45.58 -50.96
N THR A 1124 26.67 46.31 -50.42
CA THR A 1124 27.86 46.77 -51.16
C THR A 1124 28.97 45.75 -50.96
N TYR A 1125 29.37 45.06 -52.03
CA TYR A 1125 30.36 43.99 -51.99
C TYR A 1125 31.66 44.44 -52.61
N PHE A 1126 32.77 44.10 -51.96
CA PHE A 1126 34.11 44.28 -52.52
C PHE A 1126 34.30 43.24 -53.64
N VAL A 1127 34.60 43.69 -54.86
CA VAL A 1127 35.04 42.79 -55.93
C VAL A 1127 36.55 42.90 -55.99
N ARG A 1128 37.25 41.76 -56.03
CA ARG A 1128 38.69 41.78 -56.27
C ARG A 1128 39.01 42.33 -57.65
#